data_AF-A0A8E0RYM7-F1
#
_entry.id   AF-A0A8E0RYM7-F1
#
_cell.length_a   1.000
_cell.length_b   1.000
_cell.length_c   1.000
_cell.angle_alpha   90.00
_cell.angle_beta   90.00
_cell.angle_gamma   90.00
#
_symmetry.space_group_name_H-M   'P 1'
#
loop_
_entity.id
_entity.type
_entity.pdbx_description
1 polymer ?
#
loop_
_entity_poly.entity_id
_entity_poly.type
_entity_poly.pdbx_seq_one_letter_code
_entity_poly.pdbx_strand_id
1 'polypeptide(L)'
;MSQSPEQNPFLIARPTDEAVICRVESQTEVASSAAFQSVDDQYYAGKLTSTEVAVYKARYMKLHEALKKTRDNEFSLIQLSKRFMSEIEDQEQELARADQFPDNAITEPSQMRAQILGYYNSAMETDERVEMLAYEAGLLKEERKLLNRDYSKLPTAELEALDDDVDIFAEMERRLKLVQTQCQDLWLDIDMLKMEAKRSREQYRQAADAEQEAQHEVAEMNRKLSDVKAEWVRACDLPGQYSKEAEKARKYKSNAEKELLNLQQEFSDLSDQQTELELQVQLLDTEELNNRAELAAVRLENTDKKQLLEKTIRNHDTWYEMEMMNRTEKARYLQRLLVSDQEKRDLLDEINRITKERDALIRHWKKCTLHLEFLSDSVRIVQQLHDKTRARYVVTPKYDGEMTARKRRLTRAIQMLQEELEEEKKRTIAEMGHVGRTVSVTTRRLSVLEHLRAENWELIRLTTSLSGGLAKAINEYSAARTRFEHLLEELAQIMAESDEQQKVLDELASRLADVSNLYTKMKLERNKCVSLLQASVKLALDTRERLRIHANEADIIIYRLQRFDQELIHERTLFGNAIVQRDHKRNEVCKMLQIQSEQQARREQMRRSIHRINLMFNQTEAETLSLKKAKERCAQMRNERAVLLIERNQEVYILQASGFPGESTLKIFKLKERIAAQDAASRYAGLALRAMQEEYEFLRRYKSQLSCYIRVEANQIPIHASLTTRLHGLIHELIGSRMELARLVELAEDPDIPGRLRLLGGKDPSQNELWITLGKLERRMAAKEEDMAEKNLTYEAVCRLVDSLQVRATAGKEDTLTLATEVNKIKARLLNMRNQMKTIYAELVVCGAERNELKQQVANLERKLDIYNLRMRSGHPPSPTLERKLRINLRIARMKQFGKYGEPLPVSQKPSILQTL
;
A
#
# COMPACT_ATOMS: atom_id res chain seq x y z
N MET A 1 43.16 38.33 79.01
CA MET A 1 44.26 37.83 78.16
C MET A 1 43.59 37.05 77.02
N SER A 2 43.32 37.67 75.87
CA SER A 2 44.21 37.72 74.69
C SER A 2 44.59 36.28 74.27
N GLN A 3 44.16 35.71 73.15
CA GLN A 3 44.17 36.26 71.79
C GLN A 3 43.13 35.51 70.91
N SER A 4 42.44 36.26 70.07
CA SER A 4 41.73 35.80 68.87
C SER A 4 42.74 35.47 67.76
N PRO A 5 42.62 34.35 67.02
CA PRO A 5 43.28 34.19 65.74
C PRO A 5 42.35 34.66 64.61
N GLU A 6 42.81 35.74 63.99
CA GLU A 6 42.60 36.23 62.63
C GLU A 6 41.63 35.43 61.72
N GLN A 7 40.47 36.04 61.48
CA GLN A 7 39.67 35.79 60.28
C GLN A 7 40.44 36.30 59.05
N ASN A 8 41.06 35.39 58.30
CA ASN A 8 41.45 35.66 56.93
C ASN A 8 40.18 35.89 56.10
N PRO A 9 40.03 37.03 55.39
CA PRO A 9 38.95 37.20 54.45
C PRO A 9 39.34 36.42 53.19
N PHE A 10 38.97 35.14 53.11
CA PHE A 10 38.87 34.52 51.80
C PHE A 10 37.82 35.32 51.02
N LEU A 11 38.26 35.96 49.93
CA LEU A 11 37.39 36.53 48.92
C LEU A 11 36.49 35.40 48.39
N ILE A 12 35.31 35.25 48.98
CA ILE A 12 34.21 34.52 48.37
C ILE A 12 33.79 35.38 47.18
N ALA A 13 34.23 34.99 45.99
CA ALA A 13 33.71 35.54 44.75
C ALA A 13 32.19 35.29 44.77
N ARG A 14 31.41 36.37 44.92
CA ARG A 14 29.97 36.30 44.67
C ARG A 14 29.77 35.78 43.24
N PRO A 15 28.90 34.79 43.01
CA PRO A 15 28.60 34.36 41.66
C PRO A 15 27.97 35.55 40.94
N THR A 16 28.61 35.97 39.85
CA THR A 16 28.04 36.99 38.95
C THR A 16 26.76 36.44 38.33
N ASP A 17 25.68 37.20 38.47
CA ASP A 17 24.35 36.91 37.95
C ASP A 17 24.39 36.33 36.53
N GLU A 18 23.69 35.21 36.34
CA GLU A 18 23.59 34.39 35.12
C GLU A 18 22.95 35.10 33.90
N ALA A 19 22.79 36.43 33.92
CA ALA A 19 22.00 37.17 32.94
C ALA A 19 22.79 37.96 31.88
N VAL A 20 24.13 38.11 31.98
CA VAL A 20 24.87 39.04 31.08
C VAL A 20 25.87 38.37 30.13
N ILE A 21 26.15 37.07 30.25
CA ILE A 21 27.13 36.38 29.36
C ILE A 21 26.46 35.68 28.17
N CYS A 22 25.14 35.82 28.03
CA CYS A 22 24.46 35.49 26.79
C CYS A 22 24.46 36.72 25.87
N ARG A 23 25.25 36.64 24.79
CA ARG A 23 25.27 37.49 23.59
C ARG A 23 26.18 38.72 23.60
N VAL A 24 27.50 38.52 23.48
CA VAL A 24 28.31 39.36 22.57
C VAL A 24 29.36 38.47 21.89
N GLU A 25 29.14 38.26 20.59
CA GLU A 25 30.07 37.77 19.57
C GLU A 25 30.56 36.31 19.66
N SER A 26 29.68 35.43 19.19
CA SER A 26 30.08 34.28 18.38
C SER A 26 30.82 34.77 17.11
N GLN A 27 32.15 34.83 17.14
CA GLN A 27 32.96 34.84 15.91
C GLN A 27 33.58 33.46 15.76
N THR A 28 32.88 32.61 15.01
CA THR A 28 33.26 31.22 14.74
C THR A 28 34.41 31.07 13.74
N GLU A 29 35.06 32.15 13.29
CA GLU A 29 36.23 32.07 12.43
C GLU A 29 37.22 33.22 12.73
N VAL A 30 38.50 32.91 12.92
CA VAL A 30 39.56 33.91 13.23
C VAL A 30 39.64 35.01 12.15
N ALA A 31 39.25 34.67 10.92
CA ALA A 31 39.25 35.56 9.76
C ALA A 31 38.15 36.65 9.79
N SER A 32 37.06 36.44 10.53
CA SER A 32 35.98 37.44 10.65
C SER A 32 36.19 38.41 11.81
N SER A 33 37.31 38.28 12.53
CA SER A 33 37.61 39.16 13.66
C SER A 33 38.06 40.54 13.20
N ALA A 34 37.48 41.59 13.80
CA ALA A 34 37.77 42.98 13.46
C ALA A 34 39.27 43.32 13.54
N ALA A 35 40.01 42.69 14.47
CA ALA A 35 41.46 42.86 14.57
C ALA A 35 42.22 42.15 13.44
N PHE A 36 41.72 41.00 12.95
CA PHE A 36 42.32 40.29 11.81
C PHE A 36 42.09 41.03 10.49
N GLN A 37 40.91 41.65 10.33
CA GLN A 37 40.55 42.51 9.20
C GLN A 37 41.31 43.84 9.22
N SER A 38 41.47 44.47 10.40
CA SER A 38 42.25 45.71 10.53
C SER A 38 43.72 45.55 10.12
N VAL A 39 44.30 44.37 10.33
CA VAL A 39 45.67 44.06 9.86
C VAL A 39 45.73 43.97 8.33
N ASP A 40 44.67 43.50 7.66
CA ASP A 40 44.56 43.56 6.19
C ASP A 40 44.32 45.00 5.70
N ASP A 41 43.49 45.78 6.39
CA ASP A 41 43.24 47.18 6.03
C ASP A 41 44.51 48.03 6.12
N GLN A 42 45.36 47.77 7.12
CA GLN A 42 46.66 48.45 7.27
C GLN A 42 47.69 48.02 6.21
N TYR A 43 47.57 46.80 5.68
CA TYR A 43 48.33 46.34 4.51
C TYR A 43 47.89 47.07 3.25
N TYR A 44 46.58 47.16 3.00
CA TYR A 44 46.03 47.90 1.85
C TYR A 44 46.32 49.40 1.92
N ALA A 45 46.42 49.97 3.12
CA ALA A 45 46.86 51.35 3.35
C ALA A 45 48.38 51.55 3.16
N GLY A 46 49.14 50.51 2.82
CA GLY A 46 50.58 50.55 2.54
C GLY A 46 51.47 50.76 3.77
N LYS A 47 50.91 50.66 4.99
CA LYS A 47 51.65 50.91 6.25
C LYS A 47 52.35 49.67 6.79
N LEU A 48 51.91 48.47 6.39
CA LEU A 48 52.51 47.20 6.77
C LEU A 48 53.02 46.47 5.53
N THR A 49 54.18 45.83 5.64
CA THR A 49 54.69 44.94 4.60
C THR A 49 53.99 43.57 4.66
N SER A 50 53.96 42.84 3.54
CA SER A 50 53.32 41.51 3.46
C SER A 50 53.88 40.53 4.50
N THR A 51 55.18 40.62 4.80
CA THR A 51 55.84 39.82 5.84
C THR A 51 55.39 40.18 7.25
N GLU A 52 55.19 41.47 7.55
CA GLU A 52 54.71 41.91 8.86
C GLU A 52 53.25 41.51 9.10
N VAL A 53 52.41 41.60 8.07
CA VAL A 53 51.01 41.14 8.08
C VAL A 53 50.93 39.67 8.43
N ALA A 54 51.75 38.83 7.80
CA ALA A 54 51.79 37.40 8.08
C ALA A 54 52.20 37.11 9.54
N VAL A 55 53.19 37.85 10.06
CA VAL A 55 53.65 37.71 11.46
C VAL A 55 52.57 38.17 12.44
N TYR A 56 51.92 39.31 12.20
CA TYR A 56 50.86 39.83 13.07
C TYR A 56 49.62 38.93 13.05
N LYS A 57 49.21 38.44 11.88
CA LYS A 57 48.12 37.46 11.76
C LYS A 57 48.46 36.15 12.47
N ALA A 58 49.68 35.64 12.32
CA ALA A 58 50.11 34.42 13.02
C ALA A 58 50.14 34.61 14.55
N ARG A 59 50.59 35.77 15.04
CA ARG A 59 50.54 36.11 16.47
C ARG A 59 49.10 36.23 16.97
N TYR A 60 48.22 36.86 16.21
CA TYR A 60 46.81 36.99 16.55
C TYR A 60 46.10 35.63 16.59
N MET A 61 46.37 34.75 15.62
CA MET A 61 45.84 33.39 15.62
C MET A 61 46.28 32.61 16.86
N LYS A 62 47.56 32.68 17.24
CA LYS A 62 48.06 32.04 18.47
C LYS A 62 47.39 32.60 19.73
N LEU A 63 47.19 33.92 19.79
CA LEU A 63 46.49 34.56 20.90
C LEU A 63 45.03 34.11 20.98
N HIS A 64 44.33 34.09 19.83
CA HIS A 64 42.94 33.66 19.75
C HIS A 64 42.79 32.18 20.14
N GLU A 65 43.71 31.32 19.72
CA GLU A 65 43.71 29.91 20.10
C GLU A 65 44.01 29.71 21.60
N ALA A 66 44.92 30.50 22.18
CA ALA A 66 45.16 30.50 23.61
C ALA A 66 43.92 30.97 24.40
N LEU A 67 43.25 32.02 23.93
CA LEU A 67 42.04 32.56 24.55
C LEU A 67 40.87 31.58 24.47
N LYS A 68 40.74 30.86 23.34
CA LYS A 68 39.79 29.77 23.19
C LYS A 68 40.07 28.65 24.19
N LYS A 69 41.32 28.20 24.30
CA LYS A 69 41.72 27.17 25.29
C LYS A 69 41.46 27.61 26.73
N THR A 70 41.70 28.88 27.07
CA THR A 70 41.40 29.37 28.43
C THR A 70 39.90 29.40 28.71
N ARG A 71 39.06 29.74 27.73
CA ARG A 71 37.59 29.69 27.88
C ARG A 71 37.05 28.26 27.98
N ASP A 72 37.59 27.34 27.18
CA ASP A 72 37.22 25.93 27.27
C ASP A 72 37.62 25.35 28.65
N ASN A 73 38.79 25.74 29.16
CA ASN A 73 39.25 25.38 30.50
C ASN A 73 38.36 26.02 31.59
N GLU A 74 38.02 27.30 31.47
CA GLU A 74 37.11 27.99 32.40
C GLU A 74 35.73 27.33 32.43
N PHE A 75 35.17 27.00 31.26
CA PHE A 75 33.92 26.26 31.14
C PHE A 75 34.02 24.87 31.81
N SER A 76 35.13 24.15 31.60
CA SER A 76 35.35 22.86 32.23
C SER A 76 35.48 22.97 33.77
N LEU A 77 36.11 24.04 34.27
CA LEU A 77 36.24 24.31 35.70
C LEU A 77 34.90 24.69 36.33
N ILE A 78 34.06 25.45 35.62
CA ILE A 78 32.69 25.76 36.07
C ILE A 78 31.85 24.49 36.12
N GLN A 79 31.96 23.60 35.13
CA GLN A 79 31.28 22.29 35.18
C GLN A 79 31.77 21.43 36.34
N LEU A 80 33.08 21.44 36.61
CA LEU A 80 33.67 20.72 37.73
C LEU A 80 33.18 21.29 39.09
N SER A 81 33.10 22.62 39.20
CA SER A 81 32.55 23.31 40.38
C SER A 81 31.08 22.95 40.60
N LYS A 82 30.25 22.90 39.55
CA LYS A 82 28.84 22.46 39.67
C LYS A 82 28.74 21.00 40.16
N ARG A 83 29.64 20.12 39.72
CA ARG A 83 29.70 18.73 40.21
C ARG A 83 30.09 18.67 41.68
N PHE A 84 31.13 19.41 42.09
CA PHE A 84 31.54 19.44 43.49
C PHE A 84 30.50 20.08 44.42
N MET A 85 29.76 21.10 43.98
CA MET A 85 28.64 21.62 44.77
C MET A 85 27.53 20.58 44.95
N SER A 86 27.19 19.82 43.90
CA SER A 86 26.24 18.70 44.01
C SER A 86 26.75 17.61 44.96
N GLU A 87 28.04 17.27 44.91
CA GLU A 87 28.64 16.28 45.82
C GLU A 87 28.65 16.77 47.28
N ILE A 88 28.86 18.07 47.50
CA ILE A 88 28.78 18.68 48.84
C ILE A 88 27.33 18.64 49.36
N GLU A 89 26.34 19.00 48.53
CA GLU A 89 24.92 18.92 48.90
C GLU A 89 24.51 17.47 49.23
N ASP A 90 25.00 16.48 48.49
CA ASP A 90 24.78 15.06 48.77
C ASP A 90 25.44 14.63 50.09
N GLN A 91 26.66 15.08 50.37
CA GLN A 91 27.38 14.80 51.63
C GLN A 91 26.72 15.47 52.85
N GLU A 92 26.21 16.70 52.70
CA GLU A 92 25.44 17.39 53.74
C GLU A 92 24.13 16.66 54.04
N GLN A 93 23.46 16.10 53.02
CA GLN A 93 22.28 15.25 53.21
C GLN A 93 22.60 13.91 53.87
N GLU A 94 23.75 13.30 53.57
CA GLU A 94 24.20 12.07 54.24
C GLU A 94 24.57 12.33 55.72
N LEU A 95 25.20 13.46 56.03
CA LEU A 95 25.49 13.88 57.40
C LEU A 95 24.20 14.17 58.19
N ALA A 96 23.23 14.86 57.59
CA ALA A 96 21.94 15.11 58.23
C ALA A 96 21.14 13.81 58.50
N ARG A 97 21.35 12.74 57.71
CA ARG A 97 20.79 11.40 57.97
C ARG A 97 21.56 10.65 59.06
N ALA A 98 22.86 10.88 59.19
CA ALA A 98 23.68 10.29 60.25
C ALA A 98 23.35 10.86 61.64
N ASP A 99 23.02 12.15 61.72
CA ASP A 99 22.64 12.84 62.97
C ASP A 99 21.22 12.47 63.49
N GLN A 100 20.44 11.69 62.72
CA GLN A 100 19.07 11.25 63.08
C GLN A 100 19.00 9.81 63.62
N PHE A 101 20.10 9.23 64.12
CA PHE A 101 20.10 7.89 64.72
C PHE A 101 19.89 7.92 66.24
N PRO A 102 19.03 7.06 66.83
CA PRO A 102 18.74 7.09 68.26
C PRO A 102 19.85 6.42 69.09
N ASP A 103 20.34 7.13 70.12
CA ASP A 103 21.50 6.76 70.95
C ASP A 103 21.36 5.45 71.78
N ASN A 104 20.22 4.76 71.77
CA ASN A 104 19.92 3.66 72.71
C ASN A 104 19.55 2.31 72.07
N ALA A 105 19.88 2.07 70.80
CA ALA A 105 19.71 0.73 70.20
C ALA A 105 20.96 -0.14 70.43
N ILE A 106 20.80 -1.25 71.17
CA ILE A 106 21.85 -2.28 71.34
C ILE A 106 22.10 -2.91 69.96
N THR A 107 23.23 -2.56 69.36
CA THR A 107 23.67 -3.00 68.03
C THR A 107 25.01 -3.71 68.16
N GLU A 108 25.35 -4.61 67.23
CA GLU A 108 26.63 -5.33 67.25
C GLU A 108 27.87 -4.45 67.48
N PRO A 109 27.96 -3.19 67.00
CA PRO A 109 29.08 -2.31 67.30
C PRO A 109 29.16 -1.85 68.77
N SER A 110 28.04 -1.79 69.50
CA SER A 110 28.05 -1.52 70.94
C SER A 110 28.42 -2.77 71.74
N GLN A 111 28.03 -3.96 71.27
CA GLN A 111 28.49 -5.24 71.83
C GLN A 111 29.97 -5.50 71.54
N MET A 112 30.46 -5.19 70.34
CA MET A 112 31.89 -5.23 70.01
C MET A 112 32.68 -4.19 70.78
N ARG A 113 32.15 -2.98 71.00
CA ARG A 113 32.80 -1.99 71.89
C ARG A 113 32.86 -2.50 73.33
N ALA A 114 31.81 -3.14 73.84
CA ALA A 114 31.82 -3.75 75.17
C ALA A 114 32.80 -4.93 75.25
N GLN A 115 32.91 -5.75 74.20
CA GLN A 115 33.88 -6.85 74.12
C GLN A 115 35.32 -6.33 73.99
N ILE A 116 35.57 -5.28 73.20
CA ILE A 116 36.89 -4.67 73.07
C ILE A 116 37.30 -4.02 74.39
N LEU A 117 36.40 -3.32 75.07
CA LEU A 117 36.66 -2.80 76.41
C LEU A 117 36.90 -3.94 77.42
N GLY A 118 36.17 -5.05 77.31
CA GLY A 118 36.41 -6.26 78.10
C GLY A 118 37.79 -6.84 77.86
N TYR A 119 38.19 -7.05 76.60
CA TYR A 119 39.52 -7.56 76.24
C TYR A 119 40.63 -6.59 76.59
N TYR A 120 40.40 -5.28 76.47
CA TYR A 120 41.37 -4.26 76.88
C TYR A 120 41.56 -4.27 78.39
N ASN A 121 40.49 -4.37 79.18
CA ASN A 121 40.58 -4.47 80.63
C ASN A 121 41.26 -5.78 81.06
N SER A 122 40.95 -6.92 80.43
CA SER A 122 41.64 -8.19 80.71
C SER A 122 43.13 -8.15 80.31
N ALA A 123 43.48 -7.46 79.22
CA ALA A 123 44.88 -7.27 78.83
C ALA A 123 45.64 -6.40 79.84
N MET A 124 45.03 -5.31 80.31
CA MET A 124 45.60 -4.46 81.36
C MET A 124 45.76 -5.23 82.68
N GLU A 125 44.78 -6.04 83.09
CA GLU A 125 44.91 -6.92 84.26
C GLU A 125 46.05 -7.94 84.10
N THR A 126 46.26 -8.48 82.89
CA THR A 126 47.40 -9.38 82.63
C THR A 126 48.74 -8.65 82.65
N ASP A 127 48.82 -7.43 82.12
CA ASP A 127 50.04 -6.63 82.14
C ASP A 127 50.40 -6.22 83.57
N GLU A 128 49.44 -5.78 84.38
CA GLU A 128 49.63 -5.53 85.81
C GLU A 128 50.10 -6.79 86.55
N ARG A 129 49.54 -7.96 86.21
CA ARG A 129 49.95 -9.25 86.79
C ARG A 129 51.36 -9.67 86.36
N VAL A 130 51.77 -9.35 85.14
CA VAL A 130 53.14 -9.58 84.65
C VAL A 130 54.13 -8.64 85.33
N GLU A 131 53.78 -7.38 85.54
CA GLU A 131 54.62 -6.45 86.32
C GLU A 131 54.78 -6.91 87.77
N MET A 132 53.70 -7.39 88.41
CA MET A 132 53.75 -7.95 89.76
C MET A 132 54.63 -9.21 89.83
N LEU A 133 54.51 -10.13 88.87
CA LEU A 133 55.35 -11.33 88.80
C LEU A 133 56.81 -10.99 88.48
N ALA A 134 57.07 -9.96 87.67
CA ALA A 134 58.42 -9.48 87.40
C ALA A 134 59.06 -8.86 88.64
N TYR A 135 58.26 -8.16 89.46
CA TYR A 135 58.69 -7.65 90.76
C TYR A 135 58.99 -8.78 91.75
N GLU A 136 58.11 -9.78 91.88
CA GLU A 136 58.38 -10.98 92.71
C GLU A 136 59.60 -11.77 92.24
N ALA A 137 59.78 -11.95 90.93
CA ALA A 137 60.97 -12.58 90.36
C ALA A 137 62.25 -11.76 90.64
N GLY A 138 62.13 -10.43 90.74
CA GLY A 138 63.18 -9.53 91.20
C GLY A 138 63.56 -9.79 92.65
N LEU A 139 62.58 -9.80 93.56
CA LEU A 139 62.78 -10.09 94.99
C LEU A 139 63.40 -11.48 95.21
N LEU A 140 62.90 -12.52 94.53
CA LEU A 140 63.43 -13.87 94.63
C LEU A 140 64.87 -13.97 94.08
N LYS A 141 65.24 -13.17 93.08
CA LYS A 141 66.64 -13.08 92.60
C LYS A 141 67.56 -12.41 93.62
N GLU A 142 67.05 -11.45 94.37
CA GLU A 142 67.80 -10.80 95.46
C GLU A 142 67.95 -11.73 96.67
N GLU A 143 66.90 -12.45 97.06
CA GLU A 143 66.97 -13.52 98.06
C GLU A 143 67.99 -14.59 97.67
N ARG A 144 67.99 -15.05 96.41
CA ARG A 144 69.00 -16.00 95.93
C ARG A 144 70.42 -15.46 96.04
N LYS A 145 70.63 -14.15 95.83
CA LYS A 145 71.95 -13.52 96.01
C LYS A 145 72.36 -13.46 97.49
N LEU A 146 71.42 -13.20 98.39
CA LEU A 146 71.66 -13.22 99.84
C LEU A 146 71.96 -14.64 100.33
N LEU A 147 71.16 -15.63 99.93
CA LEU A 147 71.39 -17.06 100.21
C LEU A 147 72.73 -17.55 99.68
N ASN A 148 73.16 -17.15 98.48
CA ASN A 148 74.50 -17.49 97.99
C ASN A 148 75.62 -16.82 98.82
N ARG A 149 75.37 -15.62 99.35
CA ARG A 149 76.33 -14.92 100.22
C ARG A 149 76.42 -15.59 101.60
N ASP A 150 75.31 -16.15 102.08
CA ASP A 150 75.27 -16.88 103.35
C ASP A 150 75.81 -18.31 103.20
N TYR A 151 75.61 -18.96 102.05
CA TYR A 151 76.24 -20.24 101.70
C TYR A 151 77.78 -20.12 101.62
N SER A 152 78.29 -18.95 101.22
CA SER A 152 79.74 -18.67 101.19
C SER A 152 80.37 -18.38 102.57
N LYS A 153 79.59 -18.44 103.67
CA LYS A 153 80.06 -18.18 105.04
C LYS A 153 80.08 -19.40 105.96
N LEU A 154 79.80 -20.62 105.48
CA LEU A 154 79.91 -21.83 106.30
C LEU A 154 81.39 -22.23 106.52
N PRO A 155 81.94 -22.19 107.75
CA PRO A 155 83.32 -22.56 108.01
C PRO A 155 83.45 -24.06 108.30
N THR A 156 84.30 -24.74 107.54
CA THR A 156 84.89 -26.06 107.86
C THR A 156 85.96 -25.89 108.93
N ALA A 157 85.56 -25.84 110.21
CA ALA A 157 86.50 -25.77 111.33
C ALA A 157 85.88 -26.35 112.60
N GLU A 158 85.83 -27.68 112.74
CA GLU A 158 85.48 -28.35 114.01
C GLU A 158 85.83 -29.87 113.99
N LEU A 159 87.02 -30.24 113.48
CA LEU A 159 87.49 -31.64 113.49
C LEU A 159 88.94 -31.83 113.97
N GLU A 160 89.51 -30.83 114.64
CA GLU A 160 90.84 -30.92 115.29
C GLU A 160 90.75 -30.41 116.74
N ALA A 161 89.97 -31.10 117.59
CA ALA A 161 90.03 -30.93 119.04
C ALA A 161 89.34 -32.11 119.75
N LEU A 162 89.94 -33.29 119.73
CA LEU A 162 89.62 -34.36 120.69
C LEU A 162 90.90 -35.07 121.08
N ASP A 163 91.60 -34.48 122.06
CA ASP A 163 92.53 -35.19 122.93
C ASP A 163 91.73 -36.01 123.97
N ASP A 164 92.15 -37.26 124.10
CA ASP A 164 92.19 -38.16 125.26
C ASP A 164 90.96 -38.36 126.17
N ASP A 165 90.71 -39.65 126.41
CA ASP A 165 89.83 -40.25 127.43
C ASP A 165 88.32 -40.30 127.13
N VAL A 166 87.94 -41.11 126.13
CA VAL A 166 86.60 -41.70 126.05
C VAL A 166 86.71 -43.18 125.68
N ASP A 167 86.17 -44.06 126.54
CA ASP A 167 86.09 -45.51 126.39
C ASP A 167 85.67 -45.93 124.96
N ILE A 168 86.67 -46.33 124.15
CA ILE A 168 86.54 -46.64 122.72
C ILE A 168 85.47 -47.72 122.47
N PHE A 169 85.28 -48.66 123.40
CA PHE A 169 84.27 -49.72 123.25
C PHE A 169 82.82 -49.22 123.41
N ALA A 170 82.55 -48.28 124.32
CA ALA A 170 81.22 -47.70 124.49
C ALA A 170 80.88 -46.71 123.35
N GLU A 171 81.88 -45.98 122.86
CA GLU A 171 81.77 -45.11 121.68
C GLU A 171 81.59 -45.93 120.39
N MET A 172 82.31 -47.04 120.22
CA MET A 172 82.13 -47.94 119.07
C MET A 172 80.75 -48.59 119.06
N GLU A 173 80.19 -48.98 120.21
CA GLU A 173 78.85 -49.58 120.26
C GLU A 173 77.75 -48.53 119.99
N ARG A 174 77.90 -47.28 120.48
CA ARG A 174 77.04 -46.16 120.09
C ARG A 174 77.17 -45.81 118.61
N ARG A 175 78.39 -45.77 118.06
CA ARG A 175 78.63 -45.53 116.63
C ARG A 175 78.09 -46.67 115.77
N LEU A 176 78.18 -47.92 116.20
CA LEU A 176 77.61 -49.06 115.48
C LEU A 176 76.09 -48.96 115.44
N LYS A 177 75.43 -48.65 116.58
CA LYS A 177 73.98 -48.40 116.61
C LYS A 177 73.57 -47.19 115.78
N LEU A 178 74.35 -46.10 115.81
CA LEU A 178 74.11 -44.90 115.02
C LEU A 178 74.24 -45.17 113.51
N VAL A 179 75.27 -45.90 113.09
CA VAL A 179 75.45 -46.33 111.70
C VAL A 179 74.35 -47.30 111.29
N GLN A 180 73.88 -48.16 112.19
CA GLN A 180 72.78 -49.08 111.92
C GLN A 180 71.45 -48.34 111.73
N THR A 181 71.18 -47.30 112.53
CA THR A 181 70.03 -46.41 112.31
C THR A 181 70.19 -45.58 111.05
N GLN A 182 71.37 -45.02 110.76
CA GLN A 182 71.64 -44.28 109.52
C GLN A 182 71.49 -45.16 108.28
N CYS A 183 71.89 -46.43 108.34
CA CYS A 183 71.65 -47.38 107.27
C CYS A 183 70.16 -47.66 107.09
N GLN A 184 69.37 -47.77 108.18
CA GLN A 184 67.91 -47.92 108.09
C GLN A 184 67.23 -46.68 107.48
N ASP A 185 67.65 -45.48 107.87
CA ASP A 185 67.15 -44.22 107.31
C ASP A 185 67.49 -44.11 105.82
N LEU A 186 68.73 -44.43 105.43
CA LEU A 186 69.13 -44.47 104.02
C LEU A 186 68.36 -45.55 103.22
N TRP A 187 68.01 -46.68 103.84
CA TRP A 187 67.17 -47.69 103.20
C TRP A 187 65.74 -47.18 102.96
N LEU A 188 65.17 -46.43 103.91
CA LEU A 188 63.88 -45.78 103.75
C LEU A 188 63.94 -44.69 102.67
N ASP A 189 64.98 -43.87 102.64
CA ASP A 189 65.18 -42.84 101.60
C ASP A 189 65.33 -43.46 100.21
N ILE A 190 66.10 -44.56 100.09
CA ILE A 190 66.23 -45.30 98.83
C ILE A 190 64.88 -45.86 98.38
N ASP A 191 64.06 -46.37 99.30
CA ASP A 191 62.74 -46.89 98.94
C ASP A 191 61.74 -45.77 98.62
N MET A 192 61.82 -44.60 99.28
CA MET A 192 61.07 -43.41 98.90
C MET A 192 61.46 -42.93 97.49
N LEU A 193 62.75 -42.82 97.19
CA LEU A 193 63.25 -42.42 95.88
C LEU A 193 62.84 -43.42 94.78
N LYS A 194 62.80 -44.73 95.08
CA LYS A 194 62.26 -45.73 94.13
C LYS A 194 60.77 -45.54 93.90
N MET A 195 59.99 -45.17 94.91
CA MET A 195 58.56 -44.91 94.77
C MET A 195 58.30 -43.61 94.00
N GLU A 196 59.08 -42.56 94.23
CA GLU A 196 59.06 -41.33 93.43
C GLU A 196 59.50 -41.55 91.99
N ALA A 197 60.52 -42.38 91.76
CA ALA A 197 60.95 -42.79 90.42
C ALA A 197 59.86 -43.61 89.69
N LYS A 198 59.11 -44.46 90.41
CA LYS A 198 57.94 -45.16 89.85
C LYS A 198 56.81 -44.18 89.54
N ARG A 199 56.53 -43.25 90.44
CA ARG A 199 55.47 -42.23 90.27
C ARG A 199 55.75 -41.31 89.09
N SER A 200 57.00 -40.85 88.93
CA SER A 200 57.42 -40.02 87.81
C SER A 200 57.41 -40.78 86.48
N ARG A 201 57.77 -42.07 86.46
CA ARG A 201 57.61 -42.91 85.25
C ARG A 201 56.14 -43.11 84.88
N GLU A 202 55.27 -43.29 85.86
CA GLU A 202 53.83 -43.44 85.62
C GLU A 202 53.21 -42.13 85.12
N GLN A 203 53.60 -40.98 85.70
CA GLN A 203 53.21 -39.67 85.20
C GLN A 203 53.72 -39.41 83.78
N TYR A 204 54.94 -39.84 83.45
CA TYR A 204 55.47 -39.74 82.09
C TYR A 204 54.69 -40.62 81.11
N ARG A 205 54.30 -41.84 81.50
CA ARG A 205 53.42 -42.68 80.67
C ARG A 205 52.07 -42.03 80.42
N GLN A 206 51.43 -41.52 81.48
CA GLN A 206 50.15 -40.82 81.35
C GLN A 206 50.26 -39.57 80.45
N ALA A 207 51.36 -38.82 80.55
CA ALA A 207 51.61 -37.68 79.67
C ALA A 207 51.87 -38.10 78.22
N ALA A 208 52.60 -39.20 77.99
CA ALA A 208 52.84 -39.74 76.65
C ALA A 208 51.56 -40.30 76.01
N ASP A 209 50.72 -40.99 76.78
CA ASP A 209 49.42 -41.48 76.31
C ASP A 209 48.49 -40.30 75.95
N ALA A 210 48.45 -39.25 76.78
CA ALA A 210 47.69 -38.02 76.49
C ALA A 210 48.22 -37.26 75.27
N GLU A 211 49.54 -37.23 75.06
CA GLU A 211 50.14 -36.65 73.84
C GLU A 211 49.72 -37.45 72.60
N GLN A 212 49.68 -38.78 72.68
CA GLN A 212 49.28 -39.65 71.58
C GLN A 212 47.79 -39.47 71.24
N GLU A 213 46.92 -39.31 72.23
CA GLU A 213 45.50 -38.97 72.03
C GLU A 213 45.34 -37.60 71.35
N ALA A 214 46.05 -36.57 71.83
CA ALA A 214 46.03 -35.25 71.21
C ALA A 214 46.53 -35.27 69.75
N GLN A 215 47.57 -36.05 69.45
CA GLN A 215 48.06 -36.25 68.08
C GLN A 215 47.01 -36.94 67.19
N HIS A 216 46.28 -37.92 67.72
CA HIS A 216 45.19 -38.58 66.99
C HIS A 216 44.03 -37.62 66.70
N GLU A 217 43.62 -36.80 67.67
CA GLU A 217 42.58 -35.78 67.50
C GLU A 217 42.98 -34.74 66.45
N VAL A 218 44.23 -34.26 66.48
CA VAL A 218 44.76 -33.34 65.46
C VAL A 218 44.76 -33.98 64.07
N ALA A 219 45.10 -35.26 63.96
CA ALA A 219 45.05 -35.99 62.69
C ALA A 219 43.60 -36.13 62.16
N GLU A 220 42.63 -36.41 63.03
CA GLU A 220 41.20 -36.43 62.65
C GLU A 220 40.70 -35.05 62.21
N MET A 221 41.03 -34.00 62.95
CA MET A 221 40.62 -32.63 62.59
C MET A 221 41.23 -32.19 61.27
N ASN A 222 42.47 -32.58 60.97
CA ASN A 222 43.10 -32.35 59.68
C ASN A 222 42.42 -33.12 58.54
N ARG A 223 41.95 -34.36 58.78
CA ARG A 223 41.13 -35.10 57.80
C ARG A 223 39.81 -34.40 57.52
N LYS A 224 39.07 -34.03 58.56
CA LYS A 224 37.80 -33.28 58.44
C LYS A 224 38.00 -31.95 57.69
N LEU A 225 39.08 -31.22 57.98
CA LEU A 225 39.42 -29.99 57.27
C LEU A 225 39.73 -30.24 55.79
N SER A 226 40.41 -31.35 55.46
CA SER A 226 40.68 -31.74 54.07
C SER A 226 39.38 -32.07 53.32
N ASP A 227 38.44 -32.75 53.97
CA ASP A 227 37.14 -33.10 53.37
C ASP A 227 36.30 -31.83 53.11
N VAL A 228 36.23 -30.91 54.07
CA VAL A 228 35.56 -29.60 53.90
C VAL A 228 36.23 -28.77 52.79
N LYS A 229 37.56 -28.79 52.68
CA LYS A 229 38.27 -28.12 51.57
C LYS A 229 37.91 -28.74 50.22
N ALA A 230 37.80 -30.06 50.13
CA ALA A 230 37.40 -30.75 48.90
C ALA A 230 35.94 -30.46 48.52
N GLU A 231 35.05 -30.39 49.51
CA GLU A 231 33.66 -29.97 49.32
C GLU A 231 33.54 -28.51 48.88
N TRP A 232 34.34 -27.62 49.46
CA TRP A 232 34.37 -26.21 49.09
C TRP A 232 34.86 -25.99 47.65
N VAL A 233 35.87 -26.74 47.19
CA VAL A 233 36.33 -26.71 45.79
C VAL A 233 35.20 -27.14 44.84
N ARG A 234 34.49 -28.23 45.16
CA ARG A 234 33.32 -28.66 44.38
C ARG A 234 32.20 -27.60 44.38
N ALA A 235 31.94 -26.96 45.52
CA ALA A 235 30.98 -25.88 45.68
C ALA A 235 31.37 -24.60 44.91
N CYS A 236 32.66 -24.29 44.77
CA CYS A 236 33.16 -23.17 43.99
C CYS A 236 33.10 -23.37 42.47
N ASP A 237 33.11 -24.62 41.99
CA ASP A 237 32.98 -24.94 40.56
C ASP A 237 31.52 -24.92 40.05
N LEU A 238 30.54 -25.11 40.94
CA LEU A 238 29.10 -25.10 40.65
C LEU A 238 28.58 -23.76 40.07
N PRO A 239 28.96 -22.57 40.60
CA PRO A 239 28.60 -21.27 40.02
C PRO A 239 29.01 -21.09 38.55
N GLY A 240 30.15 -21.66 38.14
CA GLY A 240 30.61 -21.61 36.76
C GLY A 240 29.77 -22.47 35.81
N GLN A 241 29.20 -23.58 36.29
CA GLN A 241 28.28 -24.43 35.54
C GLN A 241 26.90 -23.78 35.42
N TYR A 242 26.36 -23.25 36.53
CA TYR A 242 25.10 -22.51 36.51
C TYR A 242 25.16 -21.24 35.66
N SER A 243 26.30 -20.54 35.63
CA SER A 243 26.47 -19.38 34.74
C SER A 243 26.42 -19.78 33.26
N LYS A 244 27.05 -20.90 32.88
CA LYS A 244 27.01 -21.43 31.50
C LYS A 244 25.62 -21.96 31.12
N GLU A 245 24.93 -22.62 32.04
CA GLU A 245 23.56 -23.10 31.83
C GLU A 245 22.56 -21.94 31.77
N ALA A 246 22.73 -20.90 32.60
CA ALA A 246 21.96 -19.67 32.51
C ALA A 246 22.20 -18.91 31.20
N GLU A 247 23.43 -18.89 30.67
CA GLU A 247 23.72 -18.31 29.36
C GLU A 247 23.09 -19.12 28.22
N LYS A 248 23.12 -20.47 28.29
CA LYS A 248 22.42 -21.34 27.34
C LYS A 248 20.90 -21.11 27.39
N ALA A 249 20.32 -21.05 28.58
CA ALA A 249 18.90 -20.76 28.79
C ALA A 249 18.51 -19.36 28.28
N ARG A 250 19.36 -18.34 28.49
CA ARG A 250 19.15 -16.99 27.92
C ARG A 250 19.22 -16.98 26.40
N LYS A 251 20.13 -17.76 25.80
CA LYS A 251 20.20 -17.92 24.34
C LYS A 251 18.98 -18.65 23.78
N TYR A 252 18.53 -19.73 24.42
CA TYR A 252 17.31 -20.42 24.02
C TYR A 252 16.07 -19.53 24.17
N LYS A 253 15.97 -18.77 25.27
CA LYS A 253 14.91 -17.77 25.47
C LYS A 253 14.94 -16.69 24.39
N SER A 254 16.10 -16.11 24.11
CA SER A 254 16.23 -15.05 23.09
C SER A 254 15.94 -15.56 21.67
N ASN A 255 16.32 -16.80 21.35
CA ASN A 255 16.00 -17.42 20.07
C ASN A 255 14.50 -17.72 19.96
N ALA A 256 13.89 -18.27 21.00
CA ALA A 256 12.45 -18.53 21.06
C ALA A 256 11.63 -17.23 21.01
N GLU A 257 12.08 -16.14 21.65
CA GLU A 257 11.44 -14.82 21.57
C GLU A 257 11.52 -14.24 20.14
N LYS A 258 12.64 -14.44 19.43
CA LYS A 258 12.77 -14.04 18.03
C LYS A 258 11.90 -14.88 17.10
N GLU A 259 11.84 -16.19 17.31
CA GLU A 259 10.96 -17.09 16.57
C GLU A 259 9.48 -16.77 16.83
N LEU A 260 9.12 -16.44 18.08
CA LEU A 260 7.77 -15.98 18.43
C LEU A 260 7.44 -14.65 17.74
N LEU A 261 8.38 -13.69 17.71
CA LEU A 261 8.17 -12.40 17.04
C LEU A 261 8.02 -12.59 15.52
N ASN A 262 8.83 -13.46 14.91
CA ASN A 262 8.72 -13.80 13.50
C ASN A 262 7.38 -14.48 13.20
N LEU A 263 6.95 -15.46 14.01
CA LEU A 263 5.65 -16.11 13.87
C LEU A 263 4.48 -15.14 14.09
N GLN A 264 4.62 -14.18 15.00
CA GLN A 264 3.62 -13.12 15.20
C GLN A 264 3.52 -12.19 13.98
N GLN A 265 4.66 -11.84 13.36
CA GLN A 265 4.69 -11.08 12.11
C GLN A 265 4.10 -11.88 10.94
N GLU A 266 4.48 -13.15 10.80
CA GLU A 266 3.90 -14.04 9.78
C GLU A 266 2.39 -14.21 9.99
N PHE A 267 1.93 -14.31 11.24
CA PHE A 267 0.50 -14.37 11.55
C PHE A 267 -0.23 -13.05 11.22
N SER A 268 0.37 -11.89 11.51
CA SER A 268 -0.23 -10.61 11.13
C SER A 268 -0.29 -10.46 9.60
N ASP A 269 0.79 -10.82 8.90
CA ASP A 269 0.85 -10.74 7.44
C ASP A 269 -0.17 -11.69 6.78
N LEU A 270 -0.32 -12.91 7.30
CA LEU A 270 -1.33 -13.87 6.84
C LEU A 270 -2.76 -13.42 7.18
N SER A 271 -2.97 -12.81 8.34
CA SER A 271 -4.26 -12.23 8.73
C SER A 271 -4.64 -11.07 7.81
N ASP A 272 -3.69 -10.18 7.51
CA ASP A 272 -3.90 -9.05 6.60
C ASP A 272 -4.21 -9.56 5.19
N GLN A 273 -3.45 -10.54 4.69
CA GLN A 273 -3.74 -11.21 3.41
C GLN A 273 -5.11 -11.90 3.38
N GLN A 274 -5.52 -12.53 4.49
CA GLN A 274 -6.85 -13.14 4.60
C GLN A 274 -7.93 -12.07 4.49
N THR A 275 -7.81 -10.94 5.20
CA THR A 275 -8.79 -9.85 5.13
C THR A 275 -8.85 -9.22 3.73
N GLU A 276 -7.71 -9.09 3.05
CA GLU A 276 -7.64 -8.56 1.68
C GLU A 276 -8.29 -9.51 0.67
N LEU A 277 -8.06 -10.82 0.81
CA LEU A 277 -8.72 -11.84 0.00
C LEU A 277 -10.23 -11.90 0.28
N GLU A 278 -10.66 -11.81 1.53
CA GLU A 278 -12.08 -11.75 1.90
C GLU A 278 -12.77 -10.52 1.29
N LEU A 279 -12.10 -9.36 1.28
CA LEU A 279 -12.60 -8.16 0.62
C LEU A 279 -12.69 -8.34 -0.90
N GLN A 280 -11.68 -8.97 -1.53
CA GLN A 280 -11.71 -9.27 -2.97
C GLN A 280 -12.85 -10.23 -3.33
N VAL A 281 -13.10 -11.26 -2.51
CA VAL A 281 -14.24 -12.17 -2.70
C VAL A 281 -15.57 -11.42 -2.59
N GLN A 282 -15.73 -10.56 -1.58
CA GLN A 282 -16.95 -9.73 -1.44
C GLN A 282 -17.16 -8.80 -2.64
N LEU A 283 -16.10 -8.18 -3.15
CA LEU A 283 -16.17 -7.33 -4.35
C LEU A 283 -16.59 -8.16 -5.58
N LEU A 284 -15.98 -9.33 -5.79
CA LEU A 284 -16.35 -10.23 -6.88
C LEU A 284 -17.80 -10.72 -6.75
N ASP A 285 -18.28 -11.03 -5.55
CA ASP A 285 -19.69 -11.40 -5.31
C ASP A 285 -20.64 -10.25 -5.65
N THR A 286 -20.29 -9.00 -5.29
CA THR A 286 -21.10 -7.83 -5.68
C THR A 286 -21.09 -7.59 -7.19
N GLU A 287 -19.96 -7.79 -7.86
CA GLU A 287 -19.87 -7.72 -9.31
C GLU A 287 -20.68 -8.85 -9.98
N GLU A 288 -20.65 -10.08 -9.44
CA GLU A 288 -21.42 -11.21 -9.97
C GLU A 288 -22.93 -10.96 -9.81
N LEU A 289 -23.36 -10.39 -8.68
CA LEU A 289 -24.74 -9.97 -8.45
C LEU A 289 -25.18 -8.87 -9.42
N ASN A 290 -24.35 -7.84 -9.63
CA ASN A 290 -24.62 -6.78 -10.58
C ASN A 290 -24.70 -7.32 -12.02
N ASN A 291 -23.74 -8.15 -12.42
CA ASN A 291 -23.75 -8.82 -13.73
C ASN A 291 -24.99 -9.70 -13.91
N ARG A 292 -25.42 -10.45 -12.89
CA ARG A 292 -26.66 -11.24 -12.93
C ARG A 292 -27.90 -10.34 -13.08
N ALA A 293 -27.94 -9.20 -12.40
CA ALA A 293 -29.05 -8.24 -12.50
C ALA A 293 -29.11 -7.58 -13.90
N GLU A 294 -27.96 -7.16 -14.44
CA GLU A 294 -27.86 -6.63 -15.80
C GLU A 294 -28.26 -7.67 -16.85
N LEU A 295 -27.79 -8.91 -16.70
CA LEU A 295 -28.11 -10.00 -17.61
C LEU A 295 -29.58 -10.41 -17.55
N ALA A 296 -30.22 -10.30 -16.37
CA ALA A 296 -31.67 -10.45 -16.22
C ALA A 296 -32.44 -9.32 -16.90
N ALA A 297 -31.99 -8.07 -16.76
CA ALA A 297 -32.60 -6.91 -17.43
C ALA A 297 -32.49 -7.02 -18.96
N VAL A 298 -31.32 -7.39 -19.48
CA VAL A 298 -31.10 -7.62 -20.92
C VAL A 298 -31.95 -8.78 -21.42
N ARG A 299 -32.09 -9.87 -20.65
CA ARG A 299 -33.00 -10.98 -21.01
C ARG A 299 -34.45 -10.51 -21.13
N LEU A 300 -34.92 -9.70 -20.19
CA LEU A 300 -36.27 -9.14 -20.22
C LEU A 300 -36.48 -8.22 -21.44
N GLU A 301 -35.52 -7.33 -21.71
CA GLU A 301 -35.58 -6.45 -22.89
C GLU A 301 -35.58 -7.27 -24.20
N ASN A 302 -34.82 -8.37 -24.25
CA ASN A 302 -34.77 -9.26 -25.41
C ASN A 302 -36.09 -10.05 -25.57
N THR A 303 -36.74 -10.45 -24.48
CA THR A 303 -38.09 -11.03 -24.54
C THR A 303 -39.13 -10.02 -25.04
N ASP A 304 -39.06 -8.77 -24.59
CA ASP A 304 -39.97 -7.70 -25.04
C ASP A 304 -39.76 -7.40 -26.53
N LYS A 305 -38.50 -7.31 -26.98
CA LYS A 305 -38.15 -7.14 -28.40
C LYS A 305 -38.63 -8.33 -29.24
N LYS A 306 -38.50 -9.57 -28.76
CA LYS A 306 -39.05 -10.76 -29.44
C LYS A 306 -40.57 -10.71 -29.56
N GLN A 307 -41.29 -10.35 -28.50
CA GLN A 307 -42.74 -10.21 -28.54
C GLN A 307 -43.17 -9.09 -29.49
N LEU A 308 -42.43 -7.98 -29.53
CA LEU A 308 -42.67 -6.89 -30.47
C LEU A 308 -42.43 -7.36 -31.92
N LEU A 309 -41.34 -8.10 -32.16
CA LEU A 309 -41.03 -8.67 -33.46
C LEU A 309 -42.13 -9.63 -33.93
N GLU A 310 -42.58 -10.55 -33.07
CA GLU A 310 -43.69 -11.46 -33.37
C GLU A 310 -44.99 -10.71 -33.67
N LYS A 311 -45.31 -9.64 -32.93
CA LYS A 311 -46.45 -8.77 -33.26
C LYS A 311 -46.29 -8.11 -34.62
N THR A 312 -45.10 -7.60 -34.96
CA THR A 312 -44.85 -7.00 -36.27
C THR A 312 -44.93 -8.02 -37.40
N ILE A 313 -44.45 -9.25 -37.21
CA ILE A 313 -44.56 -10.34 -38.18
C ILE A 313 -46.03 -10.69 -38.39
N ARG A 314 -46.82 -10.90 -37.33
CA ARG A 314 -48.27 -11.15 -37.46
C ARG A 314 -49.00 -10.02 -38.18
N ASN A 315 -48.66 -8.76 -37.88
CA ASN A 315 -49.23 -7.60 -38.57
C ASN A 315 -48.83 -7.58 -40.07
N HIS A 316 -47.61 -8.00 -40.40
CA HIS A 316 -47.19 -8.13 -41.78
C HIS A 316 -47.90 -9.28 -42.50
N ASP A 317 -48.04 -10.44 -41.86
CA ASP A 317 -48.75 -11.60 -42.42
C ASP A 317 -50.22 -11.27 -42.70
N THR A 318 -50.91 -10.64 -41.74
CA THR A 318 -52.30 -10.16 -41.92
C THR A 318 -52.42 -9.11 -43.02
N TRP A 319 -51.45 -8.20 -43.14
CA TRP A 319 -51.43 -7.24 -44.25
C TRP A 319 -51.20 -7.94 -45.60
N TYR A 320 -50.31 -8.93 -45.65
CA TYR A 320 -50.03 -9.73 -46.84
C TYR A 320 -51.25 -10.56 -47.27
N GLU A 321 -51.96 -11.18 -46.32
CA GLU A 321 -53.24 -11.85 -46.55
C GLU A 321 -54.30 -10.89 -47.10
N MET A 322 -54.40 -9.68 -46.53
CA MET A 322 -55.31 -8.64 -47.02
C MET A 322 -54.93 -8.19 -48.43
N GLU A 323 -53.64 -8.04 -48.75
CA GLU A 323 -53.18 -7.69 -50.09
C GLU A 323 -53.49 -8.82 -51.09
N MET A 324 -53.29 -10.08 -50.71
CA MET A 324 -53.65 -11.23 -51.53
C MET A 324 -55.16 -11.30 -51.77
N MET A 325 -55.98 -11.08 -50.74
CA MET A 325 -57.44 -10.96 -50.88
C MET A 325 -57.81 -9.85 -51.85
N ASN A 326 -57.25 -8.64 -51.69
CA ASN A 326 -57.47 -7.52 -52.63
C ASN A 326 -57.04 -7.85 -54.06
N ARG A 327 -55.92 -8.56 -54.27
CA ARG A 327 -55.48 -9.02 -55.59
C ARG A 327 -56.46 -10.02 -56.19
N THR A 328 -56.97 -10.97 -55.39
CA THR A 328 -57.98 -11.93 -55.85
C THR A 328 -59.32 -11.27 -56.16
N GLU A 329 -59.76 -10.31 -55.35
CA GLU A 329 -60.98 -9.53 -55.62
C GLU A 329 -60.83 -8.67 -56.86
N LYS A 330 -59.70 -7.99 -57.04
CA LYS A 330 -59.39 -7.26 -58.28
C LYS A 330 -59.42 -8.17 -59.50
N ALA A 331 -58.88 -9.39 -59.41
CA ALA A 331 -58.96 -10.37 -60.49
C ALA A 331 -60.42 -10.80 -60.77
N ARG A 332 -61.24 -11.01 -59.73
CA ARG A 332 -62.69 -11.28 -59.88
C ARG A 332 -63.42 -10.11 -60.53
N TYR A 333 -63.13 -8.87 -60.15
CA TYR A 333 -63.73 -7.68 -60.76
C TYR A 333 -63.33 -7.53 -62.22
N LEU A 334 -62.04 -7.74 -62.57
CA LEU A 334 -61.58 -7.74 -63.95
C LEU A 334 -62.26 -8.82 -64.78
N GLN A 335 -62.43 -10.03 -64.23
CA GLN A 335 -63.15 -11.10 -64.91
C GLN A 335 -64.62 -10.76 -65.13
N ARG A 336 -65.31 -10.18 -64.13
CA ARG A 336 -66.69 -9.68 -64.29
C ARG A 336 -66.80 -8.59 -65.35
N LEU A 337 -65.81 -7.69 -65.41
CA LEU A 337 -65.79 -6.60 -66.37
C LEU A 337 -65.57 -7.11 -67.80
N LEU A 338 -64.69 -8.10 -67.98
CA LEU A 338 -64.49 -8.80 -69.25
C LEU A 338 -65.76 -9.54 -69.71
N VAL A 339 -66.46 -10.21 -68.81
CA VAL A 339 -67.75 -10.87 -69.12
C VAL A 339 -68.80 -9.82 -69.51
N SER A 340 -68.91 -8.72 -68.77
CA SER A 340 -69.85 -7.64 -69.10
C SER A 340 -69.53 -6.96 -70.44
N ASP A 341 -68.26 -6.77 -70.77
CA ASP A 341 -67.86 -6.23 -72.08
C ASP A 341 -68.13 -7.23 -73.21
N GLN A 342 -68.01 -8.53 -72.96
CA GLN A 342 -68.41 -9.55 -73.92
C GLN A 342 -69.94 -9.54 -74.13
N GLU A 343 -70.72 -9.49 -73.05
CA GLU A 343 -72.19 -9.37 -73.12
C GLU A 343 -72.62 -8.11 -73.90
N LYS A 344 -71.94 -6.97 -73.68
CA LYS A 344 -72.20 -5.75 -74.47
C LYS A 344 -71.91 -5.93 -75.96
N ARG A 345 -70.85 -6.64 -76.33
CA ARG A 345 -70.52 -6.93 -77.74
C ARG A 345 -71.58 -7.84 -78.35
N ASP A 346 -71.97 -8.89 -77.64
CA ASP A 346 -73.01 -9.81 -78.10
C ASP A 346 -74.36 -9.09 -78.26
N LEU A 347 -74.71 -8.20 -77.34
CA LEU A 347 -75.91 -7.33 -77.46
C LEU A 347 -75.81 -6.34 -78.63
N LEU A 348 -74.64 -5.75 -78.89
CA LEU A 348 -74.43 -4.87 -80.04
C LEU A 348 -74.56 -5.64 -81.36
N ASP A 349 -74.04 -6.86 -81.44
CA ASP A 349 -74.18 -7.72 -82.61
C ASP A 349 -75.64 -8.14 -82.83
N GLU A 350 -76.39 -8.40 -81.77
CA GLU A 350 -77.82 -8.68 -81.84
C GLU A 350 -78.63 -7.45 -82.27
N ILE A 351 -78.33 -6.26 -81.75
CA ILE A 351 -78.92 -4.99 -82.21
C ILE A 351 -78.61 -4.78 -83.71
N ASN A 352 -77.39 -5.09 -84.15
CA ASN A 352 -76.99 -4.98 -85.54
C ASN A 352 -77.71 -5.99 -86.45
N ARG A 353 -78.04 -7.19 -85.95
CA ARG A 353 -78.91 -8.14 -86.66
C ARG A 353 -80.33 -7.61 -86.77
N ILE A 354 -80.93 -7.22 -85.65
CA ILE A 354 -82.31 -6.71 -85.59
C ILE A 354 -82.47 -5.46 -86.47
N THR A 355 -81.48 -4.56 -86.49
CA THR A 355 -81.52 -3.39 -87.38
C THR A 355 -81.43 -3.75 -88.86
N LYS A 356 -80.60 -4.75 -89.24
CA LYS A 356 -80.55 -5.26 -90.62
C LYS A 356 -81.86 -5.94 -91.04
N GLU A 357 -82.47 -6.71 -90.14
CA GLU A 357 -83.78 -7.35 -90.35
C GLU A 357 -84.88 -6.30 -90.49
N ARG A 358 -84.92 -5.31 -89.58
CA ARG A 358 -85.81 -4.15 -89.67
C ARG A 358 -85.65 -3.43 -91.00
N ASP A 359 -84.41 -3.15 -91.44
CA ASP A 359 -84.16 -2.46 -92.70
C ASP A 359 -84.55 -3.32 -93.92
N ALA A 360 -84.41 -4.64 -93.85
CA ALA A 360 -84.93 -5.56 -94.87
C ALA A 360 -86.45 -5.54 -94.92
N LEU A 361 -87.13 -5.55 -93.77
CA LEU A 361 -88.59 -5.43 -93.65
C LEU A 361 -89.08 -4.06 -94.14
N ILE A 362 -88.39 -2.96 -93.82
CA ILE A 362 -88.72 -1.62 -94.34
C ILE A 362 -88.56 -1.57 -95.85
N ARG A 363 -87.50 -2.17 -96.42
CA ARG A 363 -87.34 -2.28 -97.88
C ARG A 363 -88.44 -3.12 -98.51
N HIS A 364 -88.84 -4.22 -97.88
CA HIS A 364 -89.95 -5.06 -98.34
C HIS A 364 -91.28 -4.30 -98.27
N TRP A 365 -91.56 -3.64 -97.15
CA TRP A 365 -92.73 -2.79 -96.98
C TRP A 365 -92.76 -1.72 -98.06
N LYS A 366 -91.69 -0.94 -98.29
CA LYS A 366 -91.62 0.07 -99.37
C LYS A 366 -91.88 -0.51 -100.75
N LYS A 367 -91.40 -1.72 -101.06
CA LYS A 367 -91.74 -2.43 -102.32
C LYS A 367 -93.24 -2.74 -102.41
N CYS A 368 -93.83 -3.22 -101.32
CA CYS A 368 -95.28 -3.45 -101.24
C CYS A 368 -96.06 -2.15 -101.36
N THR A 369 -95.62 -1.05 -100.73
CA THR A 369 -96.28 0.27 -100.83
C THR A 369 -96.23 0.77 -102.27
N LEU A 370 -95.09 0.68 -102.96
CA LEU A 370 -94.97 1.02 -104.38
C LEU A 370 -95.85 0.13 -105.27
N HIS A 371 -95.97 -1.16 -104.96
CA HIS A 371 -96.94 -2.04 -105.65
C HIS A 371 -98.38 -1.60 -105.39
N LEU A 372 -98.70 -1.18 -104.17
CA LEU A 372 -100.03 -0.72 -103.77
C LEU A 372 -100.35 0.63 -104.42
N GLU A 373 -99.37 1.51 -104.56
CA GLU A 373 -99.46 2.77 -105.32
C GLU A 373 -99.65 2.50 -106.82
N PHE A 374 -98.89 1.57 -107.42
CA PHE A 374 -99.08 1.16 -108.81
C PHE A 374 -100.48 0.56 -109.04
N LEU A 375 -100.95 -0.29 -108.11
CA LEU A 375 -102.31 -0.83 -108.15
C LEU A 375 -103.35 0.27 -107.94
N SER A 376 -103.12 1.21 -107.03
CA SER A 376 -104.00 2.36 -106.79
C SER A 376 -104.09 3.26 -108.02
N ASP A 377 -102.97 3.53 -108.71
CA ASP A 377 -102.93 4.26 -109.96
C ASP A 377 -103.62 3.49 -111.09
N SER A 378 -103.46 2.16 -111.15
CA SER A 378 -104.20 1.31 -112.10
C SER A 378 -105.71 1.35 -111.82
N VAL A 379 -106.13 1.35 -110.55
CA VAL A 379 -107.52 1.54 -110.14
C VAL A 379 -107.99 2.95 -110.47
N ARG A 380 -107.16 3.98 -110.31
CA ARG A 380 -107.47 5.36 -110.70
C ARG A 380 -107.65 5.49 -112.21
N ILE A 381 -106.85 4.78 -113.02
CA ILE A 381 -107.01 4.70 -114.48
C ILE A 381 -108.31 3.96 -114.84
N VAL A 382 -108.65 2.87 -114.16
CA VAL A 382 -109.93 2.16 -114.31
C VAL A 382 -111.11 3.03 -113.87
N GLN A 383 -110.97 3.81 -112.80
CA GLN A 383 -111.98 4.79 -112.34
C GLN A 383 -112.12 5.94 -113.34
N GLN A 384 -111.04 6.46 -113.92
CA GLN A 384 -111.12 7.44 -115.00
C GLN A 384 -111.72 6.86 -116.30
N LEU A 385 -111.53 5.57 -116.59
CA LEU A 385 -112.21 4.87 -117.67
C LEU A 385 -113.70 4.63 -117.33
N HIS A 386 -114.01 4.32 -116.07
CA HIS A 386 -115.37 4.16 -115.56
C HIS A 386 -116.13 5.48 -115.58
N ASP A 387 -115.50 6.58 -115.17
CA ASP A 387 -116.08 7.92 -115.22
C ASP A 387 -116.17 8.44 -116.67
N LYS A 388 -115.25 8.07 -117.56
CA LYS A 388 -115.40 8.30 -119.02
C LYS A 388 -116.49 7.44 -119.66
N THR A 389 -116.82 6.27 -119.11
CA THR A 389 -117.97 5.45 -119.56
C THR A 389 -119.29 5.84 -118.89
N ARG A 390 -119.25 6.34 -117.65
CA ARG A 390 -120.40 6.84 -116.85
C ARG A 390 -120.83 8.24 -117.28
N ALA A 391 -119.88 9.14 -117.59
CA ALA A 391 -120.15 10.42 -118.24
C ALA A 391 -120.57 10.28 -119.72
N ARG A 392 -120.36 9.10 -120.33
CA ARG A 392 -120.96 8.71 -121.62
C ARG A 392 -122.38 8.11 -121.48
N TYR A 393 -122.93 8.00 -120.26
CA TYR A 393 -124.22 7.34 -120.01
C TYR A 393 -125.33 8.24 -119.41
N VAL A 394 -125.07 9.52 -119.10
CA VAL A 394 -126.11 10.39 -118.52
C VAL A 394 -126.13 11.76 -119.21
N VAL A 395 -127.15 11.91 -120.07
CA VAL A 395 -127.66 13.08 -120.81
C VAL A 395 -127.20 13.24 -122.27
N THR A 396 -127.84 12.47 -123.16
CA THR A 396 -128.20 12.92 -124.52
C THR A 396 -129.61 12.45 -124.89
N PRO A 397 -130.55 13.38 -125.18
CA PRO A 397 -131.77 13.14 -125.95
C PRO A 397 -131.51 13.37 -127.45
N LYS A 398 -132.17 12.63 -128.36
CA LYS A 398 -132.30 12.96 -129.80
C LYS A 398 -133.28 12.02 -130.53
N TYR A 399 -134.28 12.62 -131.21
CA TYR A 399 -134.85 12.30 -132.55
C TYR A 399 -135.37 10.87 -132.81
N ASP A 400 -136.40 10.53 -133.61
CA ASP A 400 -137.29 11.14 -134.60
C ASP A 400 -138.52 10.17 -134.69
N GLY A 401 -139.74 10.53 -135.06
CA GLY A 401 -140.09 11.01 -136.39
C GLY A 401 -140.71 9.95 -137.32
N GLU A 402 -141.35 8.88 -136.82
CA GLU A 402 -142.30 8.08 -137.62
C GLU A 402 -143.51 7.67 -136.77
N MET A 403 -144.63 8.37 -136.96
CA MET A 403 -146.00 7.82 -137.02
C MET A 403 -147.06 8.94 -137.10
N THR A 404 -146.80 9.90 -137.98
CA THR A 404 -147.80 10.75 -138.67
C THR A 404 -148.59 9.97 -139.75
N ALA A 405 -148.62 8.63 -139.65
CA ALA A 405 -149.44 7.73 -140.49
C ALA A 405 -150.56 7.00 -139.71
N ARG A 406 -150.72 7.23 -138.41
CA ARG A 406 -151.83 6.67 -137.60
C ARG A 406 -152.86 7.72 -137.16
N LYS A 407 -152.85 8.89 -137.82
CA LYS A 407 -153.81 10.00 -137.70
C LYS A 407 -154.76 10.13 -138.91
N ARG A 408 -154.86 9.12 -139.80
CA ARG A 408 -155.77 9.14 -140.97
C ARG A 408 -156.73 7.95 -141.11
N ARG A 409 -156.84 7.07 -140.10
CA ARG A 409 -157.86 5.99 -140.07
C ARG A 409 -158.84 6.04 -138.89
N LEU A 410 -158.67 6.94 -137.92
CA LEU A 410 -159.55 7.08 -136.74
C LEU A 410 -160.36 8.39 -136.72
N THR A 411 -160.37 9.13 -137.83
CA THR A 411 -161.05 10.45 -137.96
C THR A 411 -162.19 10.44 -138.99
N ARG A 412 -162.80 9.28 -139.29
CA ARG A 412 -164.04 9.19 -140.10
C ARG A 412 -165.17 8.39 -139.47
N ALA A 413 -164.99 7.81 -138.27
CA ALA A 413 -166.04 7.01 -137.64
C ALA A 413 -166.94 7.79 -136.68
N ILE A 414 -166.50 8.92 -136.11
CA ILE A 414 -167.35 9.66 -135.15
C ILE A 414 -167.19 11.17 -135.36
N GLN A 415 -167.49 11.57 -136.59
CA GLN A 415 -167.99 12.91 -136.96
C GLN A 415 -169.53 12.95 -136.97
N MET A 416 -170.21 11.85 -136.61
CA MET A 416 -171.68 11.81 -136.46
C MET A 416 -172.15 12.23 -135.05
N LEU A 417 -171.24 12.44 -134.09
CA LEU A 417 -171.57 12.86 -132.72
C LEU A 417 -170.98 14.24 -132.39
N GLN A 418 -171.04 15.15 -133.37
CA GLN A 418 -170.72 16.57 -133.18
C GLN A 418 -171.91 17.51 -133.35
N GLU A 419 -173.15 17.02 -133.49
CA GLU A 419 -174.34 17.90 -133.62
C GLU A 419 -175.26 17.89 -132.38
N GLU A 420 -175.17 16.91 -131.48
CA GLU A 420 -176.10 16.81 -130.33
C GLU A 420 -175.63 17.54 -129.05
N LEU A 421 -174.36 17.96 -128.93
CA LEU A 421 -173.83 18.51 -127.66
C LEU A 421 -173.88 20.05 -127.55
N GLU A 422 -174.23 20.77 -128.62
CA GLU A 422 -174.51 22.22 -128.53
C GLU A 422 -175.90 22.51 -127.89
N GLU A 423 -176.78 21.51 -127.76
CA GLU A 423 -178.11 21.64 -127.13
C GLU A 423 -178.11 21.40 -125.60
N GLU A 424 -177.16 20.65 -125.02
CA GLU A 424 -177.06 20.45 -123.55
C GLU A 424 -176.32 21.61 -122.82
N LYS A 425 -176.05 22.73 -123.52
CA LYS A 425 -175.57 23.99 -122.89
C LYS A 425 -176.66 24.75 -122.11
N LYS A 426 -177.85 24.18 -121.90
CA LYS A 426 -178.98 24.81 -121.19
C LYS A 426 -179.44 24.12 -119.90
N ARG A 427 -178.69 23.15 -119.33
CA ARG A 427 -179.02 22.56 -118.02
C ARG A 427 -178.01 22.89 -116.93
N THR A 428 -178.34 23.99 -116.27
CA THR A 428 -177.75 24.61 -115.08
C THR A 428 -178.00 23.80 -113.79
N ILE A 429 -177.16 24.05 -112.76
CA ILE A 429 -177.42 23.91 -111.29
C ILE A 429 -176.87 22.67 -110.53
N ALA A 430 -176.36 21.60 -111.16
CA ALA A 430 -175.90 20.41 -110.40
C ALA A 430 -174.40 20.31 -110.05
N GLU A 431 -173.49 21.12 -110.62
CA GLU A 431 -172.03 20.90 -110.46
C GLU A 431 -171.34 21.66 -109.30
N MET A 432 -172.08 22.51 -108.56
CA MET A 432 -171.51 23.32 -107.47
C MET A 432 -171.12 22.51 -106.20
N GLY A 433 -171.57 21.26 -106.08
CA GLY A 433 -171.34 20.40 -104.90
C GLY A 433 -170.07 19.53 -104.92
N HIS A 434 -169.38 19.40 -106.06
CA HIS A 434 -168.23 18.47 -106.16
C HIS A 434 -166.86 19.14 -105.97
N VAL A 435 -166.75 20.45 -106.23
CA VAL A 435 -165.49 21.23 -106.10
C VAL A 435 -165.13 21.53 -104.63
N GLY A 436 -166.11 21.57 -103.71
CA GLY A 436 -165.84 21.77 -102.27
C GLY A 436 -165.10 20.60 -101.59
N ARG A 437 -165.21 19.37 -102.13
CA ARG A 437 -164.59 18.18 -101.53
C ARG A 437 -163.10 18.03 -101.86
N THR A 438 -162.62 18.58 -102.97
CA THR A 438 -161.21 18.47 -103.38
C THR A 438 -160.30 19.46 -102.65
N VAL A 439 -160.80 20.63 -102.24
CA VAL A 439 -160.01 21.66 -101.53
C VAL A 439 -159.67 21.28 -100.08
N SER A 440 -160.52 20.49 -99.40
CA SER A 440 -160.30 20.01 -98.02
C SER A 440 -159.14 18.99 -97.92
N VAL A 441 -158.90 18.20 -98.97
CA VAL A 441 -157.83 17.18 -98.96
C VAL A 441 -156.45 17.83 -99.12
N THR A 442 -156.35 18.95 -99.84
CA THR A 442 -155.08 19.65 -100.07
C THR A 442 -154.58 20.43 -98.84
N THR A 443 -155.47 20.99 -98.01
CA THR A 443 -155.07 21.70 -96.78
C THR A 443 -154.50 20.77 -95.71
N ARG A 444 -155.01 19.52 -95.59
CA ARG A 444 -154.45 18.52 -94.67
C ARG A 444 -153.03 18.05 -95.03
N ARG A 445 -152.64 18.07 -96.31
CA ARG A 445 -151.28 17.67 -96.73
C ARG A 445 -150.24 18.75 -96.40
N LEU A 446 -150.61 20.02 -96.40
CA LEU A 446 -149.69 21.12 -96.07
C LEU A 446 -149.32 21.15 -94.58
N SER A 447 -150.28 20.88 -93.67
CA SER A 447 -149.99 20.86 -92.22
C SER A 447 -148.99 19.77 -91.82
N VAL A 448 -148.96 18.64 -92.52
CA VAL A 448 -148.00 17.55 -92.26
C VAL A 448 -146.57 17.94 -92.69
N LEU A 449 -146.42 18.69 -93.77
CA LEU A 449 -145.10 19.17 -94.21
C LEU A 449 -144.50 20.22 -93.28
N GLU A 450 -145.33 21.09 -92.69
CA GLU A 450 -144.89 22.08 -91.71
C GLU A 450 -144.40 21.40 -90.40
N HIS A 451 -145.08 20.35 -89.96
CA HIS A 451 -144.67 19.58 -88.78
C HIS A 451 -143.31 18.90 -88.95
N LEU A 452 -143.08 18.27 -90.11
CA LEU A 452 -141.80 17.60 -90.41
C LEU A 452 -140.63 18.58 -90.56
N ARG A 453 -140.89 19.83 -90.97
CA ARG A 453 -139.84 20.88 -91.01
C ARG A 453 -139.43 21.34 -89.62
N ALA A 454 -140.37 21.44 -88.68
CA ALA A 454 -140.08 21.82 -87.30
C ALA A 454 -139.22 20.77 -86.58
N GLU A 455 -139.52 19.47 -86.75
CA GLU A 455 -138.72 18.39 -86.16
C GLU A 455 -137.27 18.36 -86.69
N ASN A 456 -137.09 18.61 -87.99
CA ASN A 456 -135.76 18.64 -88.61
C ASN A 456 -134.91 19.80 -88.05
N TRP A 457 -135.54 20.93 -87.75
CA TRP A 457 -134.86 22.08 -87.13
C TRP A 457 -134.39 21.79 -85.70
N GLU A 458 -135.20 21.10 -84.90
CA GLU A 458 -134.79 20.70 -83.54
C GLU A 458 -133.65 19.68 -83.56
N LEU A 459 -133.64 18.73 -84.51
CA LEU A 459 -132.53 17.79 -84.67
C LEU A 459 -131.21 18.47 -85.04
N ILE A 460 -131.24 19.48 -85.92
CA ILE A 460 -130.07 20.28 -86.26
C ILE A 460 -129.56 21.06 -85.04
N ARG A 461 -130.47 21.67 -84.26
CA ARG A 461 -130.13 22.40 -83.03
C ARG A 461 -129.47 21.50 -81.98
N LEU A 462 -130.00 20.30 -81.76
CA LEU A 462 -129.40 19.31 -80.85
C LEU A 462 -128.00 18.88 -81.31
N THR A 463 -127.82 18.63 -82.61
CA THR A 463 -126.53 18.19 -83.17
C THR A 463 -125.44 19.28 -83.05
N THR A 464 -125.80 20.54 -83.30
CA THR A 464 -124.89 21.68 -83.13
C THR A 464 -124.54 21.93 -81.65
N SER A 465 -125.51 21.78 -80.73
CA SER A 465 -125.26 21.86 -79.29
C SER A 465 -124.29 20.78 -78.79
N LEU A 466 -124.52 19.52 -79.18
CA LEU A 466 -123.68 18.38 -78.80
C LEU A 466 -122.24 18.50 -79.36
N SER A 467 -122.09 18.90 -80.63
CA SER A 467 -120.76 19.11 -81.22
C SER A 467 -120.02 20.29 -80.58
N GLY A 468 -120.71 21.37 -80.23
CA GLY A 468 -120.13 22.49 -79.48
C GLY A 468 -119.69 22.10 -78.06
N GLY A 469 -120.47 21.26 -77.37
CA GLY A 469 -120.12 20.73 -76.04
C GLY A 469 -118.89 19.82 -76.09
N LEU A 470 -118.80 18.93 -77.08
CA LEU A 470 -117.66 18.04 -77.26
C LEU A 470 -116.36 18.82 -77.55
N ALA A 471 -116.43 19.85 -78.39
CA ALA A 471 -115.28 20.70 -78.72
C ALA A 471 -114.75 21.46 -77.50
N LYS A 472 -115.63 21.97 -76.63
CA LYS A 472 -115.22 22.62 -75.38
C LYS A 472 -114.52 21.64 -74.44
N ALA A 473 -115.07 20.44 -74.25
CA ALA A 473 -114.48 19.42 -73.40
C ALA A 473 -113.08 18.97 -73.89
N ILE A 474 -112.90 18.81 -75.20
CA ILE A 474 -111.59 18.47 -75.81
C ILE A 474 -110.57 19.59 -75.57
N ASN A 475 -110.98 20.86 -75.76
CA ASN A 475 -110.10 22.00 -75.53
C ASN A 475 -109.71 22.12 -74.05
N GLU A 476 -110.66 21.98 -73.13
CA GLU A 476 -110.38 21.98 -71.68
C GLU A 476 -109.45 20.84 -71.27
N TYR A 477 -109.65 19.63 -71.81
CA TYR A 477 -108.75 18.50 -71.59
C TYR A 477 -107.33 18.76 -72.13
N SER A 478 -107.20 19.31 -73.34
CA SER A 478 -105.90 19.64 -73.93
C SER A 478 -105.17 20.75 -73.16
N ALA A 479 -105.89 21.76 -72.67
CA ALA A 479 -105.33 22.83 -71.84
C ALA A 479 -104.90 22.31 -70.47
N ALA A 480 -105.64 21.37 -69.87
CA ALA A 480 -105.24 20.72 -68.63
C ALA A 480 -104.00 19.82 -68.83
N ARG A 481 -103.92 19.09 -69.94
CA ARG A 481 -102.79 18.21 -70.26
C ARG A 481 -101.50 18.98 -70.50
N THR A 482 -101.54 20.07 -71.27
CA THR A 482 -100.37 20.94 -71.51
C THR A 482 -99.86 21.58 -70.22
N ARG A 483 -100.76 22.00 -69.31
CA ARG A 483 -100.38 22.48 -67.98
C ARG A 483 -99.72 21.39 -67.14
N PHE A 484 -100.23 20.16 -67.19
CA PHE A 484 -99.63 19.04 -66.47
C PHE A 484 -98.24 18.67 -67.01
N GLU A 485 -98.06 18.69 -68.33
CA GLU A 485 -96.76 18.46 -68.98
C GLU A 485 -95.75 19.55 -68.57
N HIS A 486 -96.13 20.83 -68.55
CA HIS A 486 -95.27 21.90 -68.05
C HIS A 486 -94.93 21.76 -66.56
N LEU A 487 -95.88 21.39 -65.70
CA LEU A 487 -95.60 21.15 -64.29
C LEU A 487 -94.64 19.97 -64.08
N LEU A 488 -94.68 18.93 -64.93
CA LEU A 488 -93.72 17.84 -64.88
C LEU A 488 -92.31 18.30 -65.30
N GLU A 489 -92.20 19.15 -66.32
CA GLU A 489 -90.93 19.76 -66.74
C GLU A 489 -90.34 20.64 -65.63
N GLU A 490 -91.14 21.49 -65.01
CA GLU A 490 -90.73 22.32 -63.87
C GLU A 490 -90.30 21.47 -62.66
N LEU A 491 -91.04 20.40 -62.33
CA LEU A 491 -90.66 19.47 -61.27
C LEU A 491 -89.34 18.76 -61.58
N ALA A 492 -89.14 18.32 -62.82
CA ALA A 492 -87.89 17.69 -63.23
C ALA A 492 -86.71 18.67 -63.12
N GLN A 493 -86.91 19.94 -63.46
CA GLN A 493 -85.89 20.98 -63.33
C GLN A 493 -85.55 21.28 -61.86
N ILE A 494 -86.57 21.42 -60.99
CA ILE A 494 -86.38 21.63 -59.55
C ILE A 494 -85.67 20.42 -58.92
N MET A 495 -86.01 19.20 -59.33
CA MET A 495 -85.30 17.99 -58.86
C MET A 495 -83.83 17.99 -59.27
N ALA A 496 -83.53 18.36 -60.52
CA ALA A 496 -82.14 18.46 -61.00
C ALA A 496 -81.35 19.55 -60.26
N GLU A 497 -81.96 20.70 -59.98
CA GLU A 497 -81.35 21.77 -59.19
C GLU A 497 -81.12 21.35 -57.73
N SER A 498 -82.06 20.61 -57.13
CA SER A 498 -81.91 20.04 -55.78
C SER A 498 -80.78 19.01 -55.72
N ASP A 499 -80.66 18.14 -56.72
CA ASP A 499 -79.58 17.15 -56.80
C ASP A 499 -78.21 17.84 -56.94
N GLU A 500 -78.13 18.93 -57.70
CA GLU A 500 -76.89 19.68 -57.85
C GLU A 500 -76.51 20.43 -56.56
N GLN A 501 -77.48 21.04 -55.87
CA GLN A 501 -77.24 21.63 -54.55
C GLN A 501 -76.81 20.58 -53.52
N GLN A 502 -77.39 19.38 -53.56
CA GLN A 502 -77.01 18.29 -52.68
C GLN A 502 -75.57 17.84 -52.92
N LYS A 503 -75.13 17.72 -54.19
CA LYS A 503 -73.72 17.42 -54.51
C LYS A 503 -72.77 18.49 -53.97
N VAL A 504 -73.11 19.77 -54.11
CA VAL A 504 -72.30 20.87 -53.58
C VAL A 504 -72.21 20.81 -52.05
N LEU A 505 -73.30 20.45 -51.36
CA LEU A 505 -73.30 20.24 -49.91
C LEU A 505 -72.44 19.03 -49.51
N ASP A 506 -72.52 17.92 -50.25
CA ASP A 506 -71.70 16.73 -49.99
C ASP A 506 -70.20 17.03 -50.22
N GLU A 507 -69.86 17.79 -51.25
CA GLU A 507 -68.50 18.28 -51.49
C GLU A 507 -68.00 19.19 -50.37
N LEU A 508 -68.82 20.16 -49.94
CA LEU A 508 -68.47 21.04 -48.82
C LEU A 508 -68.31 20.27 -47.51
N ALA A 509 -69.15 19.27 -47.25
CA ALA A 509 -69.05 18.38 -46.10
C ALA A 509 -67.75 17.56 -46.15
N SER A 510 -67.37 17.05 -47.32
CA SER A 510 -66.09 16.34 -47.49
C SER A 510 -64.88 17.24 -47.23
N ARG A 511 -64.89 18.48 -47.76
CA ARG A 511 -63.83 19.47 -47.51
C ARG A 511 -63.75 19.87 -46.04
N LEU A 512 -64.88 20.02 -45.36
CA LEU A 512 -64.92 20.30 -43.93
C LEU A 512 -64.34 19.14 -43.12
N ALA A 513 -64.65 17.90 -43.49
CA ALA A 513 -64.08 16.70 -42.89
C ALA A 513 -62.56 16.63 -43.08
N ASP A 514 -62.07 16.97 -44.28
CA ASP A 514 -60.63 17.02 -44.58
C ASP A 514 -59.91 18.08 -43.75
N VAL A 515 -60.47 19.30 -43.62
CA VAL A 515 -59.91 20.36 -42.78
C VAL A 515 -59.90 19.96 -41.30
N SER A 516 -60.96 19.30 -40.82
CA SER A 516 -61.01 18.75 -39.45
C SER A 516 -59.93 17.68 -39.24
N ASN A 517 -59.74 16.79 -40.21
CA ASN A 517 -58.70 15.77 -40.19
C ASN A 517 -57.29 16.38 -40.22
N LEU A 518 -57.06 17.45 -40.98
CA LEU A 518 -55.80 18.18 -40.97
C LEU A 518 -55.55 18.87 -39.63
N TYR A 519 -56.58 19.47 -39.03
CA TYR A 519 -56.47 20.08 -37.71
C TYR A 519 -56.16 19.06 -36.61
N THR A 520 -56.78 17.88 -36.62
CA THR A 520 -56.47 16.81 -35.66
C THR A 520 -55.05 16.29 -35.83
N LYS A 521 -54.58 16.08 -37.08
CA LYS A 521 -53.17 15.74 -37.38
C LYS A 521 -52.20 16.81 -36.84
N MET A 522 -52.49 18.09 -37.08
CA MET A 522 -51.67 19.19 -36.60
C MET A 522 -51.65 19.26 -35.06
N LYS A 523 -52.78 19.02 -34.39
CA LYS A 523 -52.86 18.95 -32.94
C LYS A 523 -52.04 17.78 -32.37
N LEU A 524 -52.07 16.62 -33.03
CA LEU A 524 -51.25 15.47 -32.66
C LEU A 524 -49.75 15.76 -32.83
N GLU A 525 -49.34 16.36 -33.94
CA GLU A 525 -47.93 16.76 -34.15
C GLU A 525 -47.47 17.83 -33.16
N ARG A 526 -48.33 18.81 -32.83
CA ARG A 526 -48.05 19.77 -31.74
C ARG A 526 -47.84 19.06 -30.42
N ASN A 527 -48.73 18.14 -30.04
CA ASN A 527 -48.62 17.38 -28.80
C ASN A 527 -47.34 16.54 -28.78
N LYS A 528 -46.99 15.90 -29.89
CA LYS A 528 -45.74 15.16 -30.05
C LYS A 528 -44.51 16.06 -29.87
N CYS A 529 -44.49 17.24 -30.47
CA CYS A 529 -43.42 18.21 -30.29
C CYS A 529 -43.31 18.68 -28.83
N VAL A 530 -44.44 18.94 -28.17
CA VAL A 530 -44.45 19.31 -26.74
C VAL A 530 -43.92 18.18 -25.87
N SER A 531 -44.33 16.93 -26.11
CA SER A 531 -43.82 15.76 -25.38
C SER A 531 -42.32 15.55 -25.61
N LEU A 532 -41.84 15.70 -26.85
CA LEU A 532 -40.41 15.64 -27.16
C LEU A 532 -39.64 16.77 -26.47
N LEU A 533 -40.18 17.98 -26.44
CA LEU A 533 -39.56 19.12 -25.76
C LEU A 533 -39.49 18.88 -24.25
N GLN A 534 -40.57 18.41 -23.62
CA GLN A 534 -40.58 18.04 -22.21
C GLN A 534 -39.57 16.93 -21.90
N ALA A 535 -39.49 15.89 -22.74
CA ALA A 535 -38.51 14.82 -22.60
C ALA A 535 -37.06 15.35 -22.74
N SER A 536 -36.81 16.26 -23.68
CA SER A 536 -35.49 16.87 -23.86
C SER A 536 -35.09 17.76 -22.68
N VAL A 537 -36.02 18.54 -22.14
CA VAL A 537 -35.78 19.39 -20.96
C VAL A 537 -35.52 18.52 -19.73
N LYS A 538 -36.31 17.45 -19.53
CA LYS A 538 -36.08 16.49 -18.46
C LYS A 538 -34.70 15.85 -18.58
N LEU A 539 -34.34 15.35 -19.77
CA LEU A 539 -33.02 14.76 -20.02
C LEU A 539 -31.89 15.76 -19.74
N ALA A 540 -32.05 17.02 -20.14
CA ALA A 540 -31.07 18.07 -19.86
C ALA A 540 -30.91 18.33 -18.35
N LEU A 541 -32.00 18.33 -17.58
CA LEU A 541 -31.95 18.46 -16.13
C LEU A 541 -31.29 17.22 -15.47
N ASP A 542 -31.70 16.01 -15.87
CA ASP A 542 -31.13 14.76 -15.35
C ASP A 542 -29.63 14.65 -15.67
N THR A 543 -29.18 15.10 -16.85
CA THR A 543 -27.74 15.16 -17.19
C THR A 543 -26.99 16.19 -16.36
N ARG A 544 -27.59 17.35 -16.08
CA ARG A 544 -27.00 18.39 -15.24
C ARG A 544 -26.87 17.94 -13.78
N GLU A 545 -27.85 17.22 -13.24
CA GLU A 545 -27.76 16.62 -11.91
C GLU A 545 -26.69 15.53 -11.85
N ARG A 546 -26.60 14.65 -12.85
CA ARG A 546 -25.51 13.67 -12.95
C ARG A 546 -24.13 14.32 -13.00
N LEU A 547 -23.96 15.38 -13.79
CA LEU A 547 -22.70 16.14 -13.82
C LEU A 547 -22.36 16.76 -12.46
N ARG A 548 -23.36 17.25 -11.72
CA ARG A 548 -23.16 17.77 -10.37
C ARG A 548 -22.76 16.67 -9.38
N ILE A 549 -23.36 15.48 -9.46
CA ILE A 549 -22.99 14.33 -8.64
C ILE A 549 -21.55 13.92 -8.96
N HIS A 550 -21.18 13.78 -10.22
CA HIS A 550 -19.81 13.44 -10.62
C HIS A 550 -18.78 14.50 -10.22
N ALA A 551 -19.14 15.79 -10.24
CA ALA A 551 -18.29 16.85 -9.72
C ALA A 551 -18.06 16.68 -8.20
N ASN A 552 -19.12 16.42 -7.43
CA ASN A 552 -18.99 16.15 -6.00
C ASN A 552 -18.16 14.87 -5.72
N GLU A 553 -18.35 13.81 -6.52
CA GLU A 553 -17.55 12.57 -6.42
C GLU A 553 -16.07 12.85 -6.71
N ALA A 554 -15.77 13.64 -7.74
CA ALA A 554 -14.42 14.06 -8.06
C ALA A 554 -13.79 14.85 -6.91
N ASP A 555 -14.52 15.78 -6.31
CA ASP A 555 -14.04 16.56 -5.15
C ASP A 555 -13.77 15.65 -3.93
N ILE A 556 -14.64 14.68 -3.66
CA ILE A 556 -14.44 13.68 -2.60
C ILE A 556 -13.18 12.84 -2.88
N ILE A 557 -12.97 12.42 -4.13
CA ILE A 557 -11.80 11.65 -4.53
C ILE A 557 -10.53 12.50 -4.38
N ILE A 558 -10.54 13.76 -4.83
CA ILE A 558 -9.41 14.69 -4.68
C ILE A 558 -9.08 14.90 -3.21
N TYR A 559 -10.08 15.10 -2.36
CA TYR A 559 -9.89 15.23 -0.91
C TYR A 559 -9.28 13.96 -0.30
N ARG A 560 -9.76 12.78 -0.69
CA ARG A 560 -9.19 11.49 -0.24
C ARG A 560 -7.74 11.32 -0.70
N LEU A 561 -7.43 11.67 -1.95
CA LEU A 561 -6.07 11.62 -2.49
C LEU A 561 -5.13 12.56 -1.70
N GLN A 562 -5.55 13.80 -1.45
CA GLN A 562 -4.78 14.75 -0.65
C GLN A 562 -4.51 14.25 0.77
N ARG A 563 -5.50 13.59 1.39
CA ARG A 563 -5.34 12.97 2.71
C ARG A 563 -4.32 11.82 2.66
N PHE A 564 -4.43 10.93 1.68
CA PHE A 564 -3.46 9.85 1.50
C PHE A 564 -2.04 10.36 1.21
N ASP A 565 -1.91 11.44 0.43
CA ASP A 565 -0.62 12.10 0.21
C ASP A 565 -0.03 12.65 1.51
N GLN A 566 -0.85 13.25 2.38
CA GLN A 566 -0.40 13.72 3.70
C GLN A 566 0.04 12.57 4.60
N GLU A 567 -0.74 11.48 4.65
CA GLU A 567 -0.39 10.26 5.39
C GLU A 567 0.91 9.64 4.85
N LEU A 568 1.08 9.57 3.52
CA LEU A 568 2.31 9.09 2.89
C LEU A 568 3.53 9.98 3.19
N ILE A 569 3.35 11.31 3.19
CA ILE A 569 4.41 12.25 3.58
C ILE A 569 4.78 12.01 5.06
N HIS A 570 3.80 11.82 5.93
CA HIS A 570 4.04 11.52 7.35
C HIS A 570 4.86 10.23 7.51
N GLU A 571 4.46 9.13 6.88
CA GLU A 571 5.19 7.86 6.90
C GLU A 571 6.61 8.00 6.35
N ARG A 572 6.80 8.74 5.24
CA ARG A 572 8.14 9.04 4.70
C ARG A 572 9.00 9.82 5.68
N THR A 573 8.44 10.76 6.43
CA THR A 573 9.18 11.49 7.47
C THR A 573 9.54 10.61 8.66
N LEU A 574 8.63 9.73 9.11
CA LEU A 574 8.92 8.75 10.17
C LEU A 574 10.03 7.80 9.74
N PHE A 575 9.98 7.28 8.52
CA PHE A 575 11.03 6.42 7.97
C PHE A 575 12.37 7.15 7.85
N GLY A 576 12.36 8.40 7.38
CA GLY A 576 13.55 9.25 7.37
C GLY A 576 14.17 9.44 8.77
N ASN A 577 13.34 9.69 9.78
CA ASN A 577 13.77 9.80 11.18
C ASN A 577 14.34 8.48 11.71
N ALA A 578 13.72 7.34 11.39
CA ALA A 578 14.20 6.02 11.77
C ALA A 578 15.58 5.70 11.15
N ILE A 579 15.81 6.09 9.89
CA ILE A 579 17.13 5.96 9.24
C ILE A 579 18.18 6.78 9.99
N VAL A 580 17.88 8.04 10.31
CA VAL A 580 18.80 8.92 11.05
C VAL A 580 19.12 8.34 12.43
N GLN A 581 18.12 7.82 13.14
CA GLN A 581 18.33 7.15 14.43
C GLN A 581 19.18 5.88 14.30
N ARG A 582 18.90 5.05 13.29
CA ARG A 582 19.69 3.84 13.01
C ARG A 582 21.15 4.20 12.73
N ASP A 583 21.40 5.21 11.91
CA ASP A 583 22.75 5.61 11.54
C ASP A 583 23.49 6.27 12.71
N HIS A 584 22.77 7.02 13.56
CA HIS A 584 23.30 7.50 14.84
C HIS A 584 23.71 6.33 15.74
N LYS A 585 22.85 5.32 15.92
CA LYS A 585 23.16 4.12 16.72
C LYS A 585 24.31 3.29 16.13
N ARG A 586 24.39 3.15 14.81
CA ARG A 586 25.55 2.53 14.14
C ARG A 586 26.84 3.27 14.42
N ASN A 587 26.81 4.60 14.41
CA ASN A 587 27.97 5.41 14.74
C ASN A 587 28.39 5.27 16.21
N GLU A 588 27.43 5.21 17.15
CA GLU A 588 27.70 4.92 18.57
C GLU A 588 28.35 3.54 18.74
N VAL A 589 27.81 2.51 18.08
CA VAL A 589 28.38 1.15 18.10
C VAL A 589 29.80 1.13 17.54
N CYS A 590 30.06 1.82 16.43
CA CYS A 590 31.41 1.91 15.86
C CYS A 590 32.41 2.57 16.83
N LYS A 591 32.01 3.64 17.51
CA LYS A 591 32.82 4.29 18.56
C LYS A 591 33.12 3.34 19.71
N MET A 592 32.11 2.60 20.18
CA MET A 592 32.28 1.63 21.27
C MET A 592 33.20 0.47 20.87
N LEU A 593 33.08 -0.03 19.64
CA LEU A 593 33.98 -1.05 19.09
C LEU A 593 35.43 -0.56 19.01
N GLN A 594 35.65 0.69 18.60
CA GLN A 594 36.98 1.29 18.59
C GLN A 594 37.57 1.34 20.01
N ILE A 595 36.82 1.86 20.99
CA ILE A 595 37.26 1.90 22.40
C ILE A 595 37.56 0.49 22.92
N GLN A 596 36.72 -0.50 22.60
CA GLN A 596 36.95 -1.89 23.00
C GLN A 596 38.23 -2.46 22.39
N SER A 597 38.51 -2.17 21.12
CA SER A 597 39.75 -2.62 20.46
C SER A 597 40.99 -2.00 21.09
N GLU A 598 40.95 -0.71 21.47
CA GLU A 598 42.04 -0.04 22.17
C GLU A 598 42.27 -0.64 23.56
N GLN A 599 41.20 -0.95 24.29
CA GLN A 599 41.29 -1.63 25.59
C GLN A 599 41.84 -3.05 25.47
N GLN A 600 41.46 -3.80 24.42
CA GLN A 600 42.03 -5.12 24.15
C GLN A 600 43.53 -5.03 23.86
N ALA A 601 43.96 -4.07 23.02
CA ALA A 601 45.37 -3.84 22.73
C ALA A 601 46.18 -3.51 24.01
N ARG A 602 45.63 -2.66 24.90
CA ARG A 602 46.24 -2.36 26.20
C ARG A 602 46.35 -3.60 27.10
N ARG A 603 45.31 -4.43 27.15
CA ARG A 603 45.33 -5.70 27.91
C ARG A 603 46.38 -6.65 27.36
N GLU A 604 46.52 -6.77 26.04
CA GLU A 604 47.56 -7.59 25.43
C GLU A 604 48.97 -7.08 25.74
N GLN A 605 49.18 -5.76 25.66
CA GLN A 605 50.45 -5.14 26.04
C GLN A 605 50.81 -5.46 27.51
N MET A 606 49.83 -5.35 28.42
CA MET A 606 50.02 -5.67 29.83
C MET A 606 50.32 -7.16 30.05
N ARG A 607 49.62 -8.07 29.36
CA ARG A 607 49.91 -9.52 29.39
C ARG A 607 51.33 -9.82 28.91
N ARG A 608 51.78 -9.19 27.81
CA ARG A 608 53.17 -9.33 27.33
C ARG A 608 54.18 -8.81 28.36
N SER A 609 53.87 -7.72 29.05
CA SER A 609 54.72 -7.18 30.12
C SER A 609 54.83 -8.13 31.30
N ILE A 610 53.69 -8.66 31.79
CA ILE A 610 53.65 -9.65 32.88
C ILE A 610 54.45 -10.90 32.48
N HIS A 611 54.29 -11.40 31.26
CA HIS A 611 55.04 -12.56 30.80
C HIS A 611 56.56 -12.31 30.80
N ARG A 612 57.03 -11.13 30.36
CA ARG A 612 58.45 -10.75 30.44
C ARG A 612 58.95 -10.68 31.87
N ILE A 613 58.19 -10.07 32.78
CA ILE A 613 58.57 -9.97 34.20
C ILE A 613 58.66 -11.37 34.81
N ASN A 614 57.69 -12.25 34.53
CA ASN A 614 57.71 -13.62 35.02
C ASN A 614 58.90 -14.42 34.46
N LEU A 615 59.27 -14.21 33.19
CA LEU A 615 60.46 -14.83 32.63
C LEU A 615 61.74 -14.37 33.34
N MET A 616 61.88 -13.06 33.58
CA MET A 616 63.02 -12.52 34.34
C MET A 616 63.02 -13.05 35.77
N PHE A 617 61.86 -13.11 36.43
CA PHE A 617 61.73 -13.66 37.78
C PHE A 617 62.22 -15.11 37.83
N ASN A 618 61.73 -15.97 36.94
CA ASN A 618 62.16 -17.38 36.86
C ASN A 618 63.66 -17.53 36.57
N GLN A 619 64.23 -16.66 35.72
CA GLN A 619 65.69 -16.64 35.47
C GLN A 619 66.47 -16.26 36.73
N THR A 620 66.07 -15.18 37.42
CA THR A 620 66.72 -14.78 38.67
C THR A 620 66.57 -15.83 39.77
N GLU A 621 65.43 -16.51 39.85
CA GLU A 621 65.22 -17.61 40.78
C GLU A 621 66.17 -18.78 40.47
N ALA A 622 66.32 -19.17 39.20
CA ALA A 622 67.26 -20.20 38.79
C ALA A 622 68.72 -19.81 39.10
N GLU A 623 69.11 -18.56 38.86
CA GLU A 623 70.43 -18.03 39.19
C GLU A 623 70.69 -18.09 40.70
N THR A 624 69.74 -17.64 41.53
CA THR A 624 69.88 -17.68 42.99
C THR A 624 69.99 -19.12 43.52
N LEU A 625 69.22 -20.06 42.95
CA LEU A 625 69.34 -21.49 43.27
C LEU A 625 70.71 -22.05 42.85
N SER A 626 71.22 -21.68 41.68
CA SER A 626 72.55 -22.11 41.22
C SER A 626 73.66 -21.59 42.16
N LEU A 627 73.52 -20.36 42.63
CA LEU A 627 74.46 -19.72 43.54
C LEU A 627 74.39 -20.33 44.94
N LYS A 628 73.20 -20.69 45.44
CA LYS A 628 73.03 -21.47 46.68
C LYS A 628 73.75 -22.82 46.58
N LYS A 629 73.53 -23.58 45.49
CA LYS A 629 74.22 -24.86 45.25
C LYS A 629 75.75 -24.71 45.11
N ALA A 630 76.23 -23.60 44.56
CA ALA A 630 77.67 -23.32 44.47
C ALA A 630 78.25 -23.02 45.86
N LYS A 631 77.56 -22.21 46.68
CA LYS A 631 77.95 -21.93 48.06
C LYS A 631 77.99 -23.20 48.91
N GLU A 632 76.98 -24.07 48.79
CA GLU A 632 76.94 -25.37 49.47
C GLU A 632 78.13 -26.26 49.09
N ARG A 633 78.45 -26.36 47.79
CA ARG A 633 79.64 -27.09 47.31
C ARG A 633 80.94 -26.50 47.85
N CYS A 634 81.11 -25.19 47.85
CA CYS A 634 82.29 -24.54 48.43
C CYS A 634 82.38 -24.81 49.95
N ALA A 635 81.25 -24.81 50.66
CA ALA A 635 81.21 -25.14 52.08
C ALA A 635 81.60 -26.61 52.34
N GLN A 636 81.12 -27.55 51.52
CA GLN A 636 81.53 -28.96 51.56
C GLN A 636 83.03 -29.12 51.33
N MET A 637 83.58 -28.54 50.25
CA MET A 637 85.03 -28.56 49.97
C MET A 637 85.85 -27.95 51.11
N ARG A 638 85.37 -26.86 51.73
CA ARG A 638 86.02 -26.25 52.90
C ARG A 638 86.03 -27.20 54.08
N ASN A 639 84.91 -27.87 54.35
CA ASN A 639 84.78 -28.81 55.46
C ASN A 639 85.67 -30.05 55.23
N GLU A 640 85.70 -30.62 54.02
CA GLU A 640 86.60 -31.71 53.66
C GLU A 640 88.07 -31.31 53.82
N ARG A 641 88.44 -30.11 53.37
CA ARG A 641 89.81 -29.60 53.53
C ARG A 641 90.16 -29.36 55.00
N ALA A 642 89.19 -28.91 55.81
CA ALA A 642 89.37 -28.74 57.25
C ALA A 642 89.58 -30.09 57.95
N VAL A 643 88.85 -31.14 57.56
CA VAL A 643 89.06 -32.51 58.07
C VAL A 643 90.45 -33.03 57.70
N LEU A 644 90.86 -32.91 56.44
CA LEU A 644 92.21 -33.31 56.00
C LEU A 644 93.33 -32.55 56.73
N LEU A 645 93.10 -31.29 57.10
CA LEU A 645 94.04 -30.50 57.91
C LEU A 645 94.09 -30.98 59.36
N ILE A 646 92.94 -31.37 59.94
CA ILE A 646 92.88 -31.97 61.29
C ILE A 646 93.63 -33.30 61.30
N GLU A 647 93.41 -34.16 60.30
CA GLU A 647 94.09 -35.45 60.16
C GLU A 647 95.61 -35.27 60.00
N ARG A 648 96.05 -34.37 59.11
CA ARG A 648 97.49 -34.02 58.99
C ARG A 648 98.06 -33.42 60.28
N ASN A 649 97.31 -32.58 60.97
CA ASN A 649 97.76 -32.01 62.25
C ASN A 649 97.82 -33.07 63.35
N GLN A 650 96.94 -34.06 63.33
CA GLN A 650 97.04 -35.23 64.21
C GLN A 650 98.27 -36.07 63.88
N GLU A 651 98.58 -36.29 62.59
CA GLU A 651 99.83 -36.93 62.15
C GLU A 651 101.07 -36.15 62.61
N VAL A 652 101.05 -34.82 62.49
CA VAL A 652 102.13 -33.94 62.99
C VAL A 652 102.21 -33.95 64.52
N TYR A 653 101.09 -33.98 65.24
CA TYR A 653 101.08 -34.10 66.70
C TYR A 653 101.67 -35.44 67.17
N ILE A 654 101.35 -36.53 66.45
CA ILE A 654 101.93 -37.86 66.69
C ILE A 654 103.43 -37.86 66.41
N LEU A 655 103.88 -37.20 65.33
CA LEU A 655 105.30 -37.09 64.98
C LEU A 655 106.07 -36.15 65.91
N GLN A 656 105.43 -35.09 66.41
CA GLN A 656 106.05 -34.09 67.29
C GLN A 656 106.05 -34.51 68.77
N ALA A 657 105.23 -35.49 69.17
CA ALA A 657 105.22 -36.09 70.51
C ALA A 657 106.38 -37.06 70.78
N SER A 658 107.28 -37.31 69.80
CA SER A 658 108.41 -38.25 69.93
C SER A 658 109.82 -37.64 69.78
N GLY A 659 109.98 -36.32 69.84
CA GLY A 659 111.28 -35.65 69.73
C GLY A 659 111.45 -34.45 70.68
N PHE A 660 112.44 -34.57 71.58
CA PHE A 660 112.91 -33.66 72.65
C PHE A 660 113.23 -32.17 72.25
N PRO A 661 113.59 -31.27 73.21
CA PRO A 661 112.85 -30.06 73.59
C PRO A 661 113.40 -28.75 72.96
N GLY A 662 112.54 -27.74 72.81
CA GLY A 662 112.92 -26.40 72.35
C GLY A 662 111.93 -25.33 72.80
N GLU A 663 111.83 -25.10 74.11
CA GLU A 663 110.81 -24.22 74.71
C GLU A 663 110.90 -22.74 74.29
N SER A 664 112.03 -22.28 73.75
CA SER A 664 112.22 -20.86 73.38
C SER A 664 111.75 -20.53 71.97
N THR A 665 111.96 -21.43 70.99
CA THR A 665 111.49 -21.26 69.60
C THR A 665 109.99 -21.54 69.49
N LEU A 666 109.48 -22.47 70.31
CA LEU A 666 108.06 -22.80 70.42
C LEU A 666 107.23 -21.62 70.96
N LYS A 667 107.77 -20.80 71.87
CA LYS A 667 107.08 -19.61 72.39
C LYS A 667 106.90 -18.52 71.35
N ILE A 668 107.91 -18.25 70.51
CA ILE A 668 107.83 -17.24 69.44
C ILE A 668 106.89 -17.71 68.32
N PHE A 669 106.93 -19.00 67.97
CA PHE A 669 106.01 -19.58 66.98
C PHE A 669 104.57 -19.59 67.50
N LYS A 670 104.34 -20.01 68.76
CA LYS A 670 103.02 -19.93 69.43
C LYS A 670 102.51 -18.49 69.57
N LEU A 671 103.37 -17.50 69.75
CA LEU A 671 102.98 -16.09 69.79
C LEU A 671 102.58 -15.56 68.41
N LYS A 672 103.34 -15.88 67.34
CA LYS A 672 102.96 -15.50 65.97
C LYS A 672 101.70 -16.22 65.50
N GLU A 673 101.53 -17.49 65.86
CA GLU A 673 100.34 -18.27 65.54
C GLU A 673 99.12 -17.80 66.36
N ARG A 674 99.30 -17.41 67.64
CA ARG A 674 98.24 -16.72 68.40
C ARG A 674 97.85 -15.39 67.77
N ILE A 675 98.81 -14.58 67.33
CA ILE A 675 98.52 -13.29 66.68
C ILE A 675 97.81 -13.52 65.34
N ALA A 676 98.25 -14.47 64.52
CA ALA A 676 97.59 -14.81 63.26
C ALA A 676 96.19 -15.40 63.46
N ALA A 677 96.00 -16.27 64.47
CA ALA A 677 94.70 -16.79 64.85
C ALA A 677 93.79 -15.70 65.43
N GLN A 678 94.34 -14.75 66.16
CA GLN A 678 93.61 -13.61 66.71
C GLN A 678 93.24 -12.60 65.62
N ASP A 679 94.11 -12.32 64.65
CA ASP A 679 93.80 -11.50 63.48
C ASP A 679 92.79 -12.18 62.54
N ALA A 680 92.84 -13.51 62.40
CA ALA A 680 91.84 -14.28 61.69
C ALA A 680 90.50 -14.23 62.42
N ALA A 681 90.49 -14.44 63.75
CA ALA A 681 89.29 -14.33 64.58
C ALA A 681 88.70 -12.90 64.56
N SER A 682 89.53 -11.85 64.59
CA SER A 682 89.08 -10.46 64.44
C SER A 682 88.53 -10.16 63.06
N ARG A 683 89.08 -10.73 61.98
CA ARG A 683 88.50 -10.63 60.63
C ARG A 683 87.20 -11.40 60.51
N TYR A 684 87.09 -12.59 61.08
CA TYR A 684 85.85 -13.36 61.14
C TYR A 684 84.78 -12.64 61.97
N ALA A 685 85.15 -12.08 63.13
CA ALA A 685 84.27 -11.26 63.94
C ALA A 685 83.83 -10.00 63.18
N GLY A 686 84.73 -9.35 62.43
CA GLY A 686 84.39 -8.20 61.58
C GLY A 686 83.47 -8.55 60.42
N LEU A 687 83.67 -9.69 59.77
CA LEU A 687 82.78 -10.19 58.72
C LEU A 687 81.42 -10.62 59.28
N ALA A 688 81.39 -11.27 60.45
CA ALA A 688 80.16 -11.63 61.14
C ALA A 688 79.39 -10.39 61.60
N LEU A 689 80.08 -9.37 62.11
CA LEU A 689 79.47 -8.10 62.50
C LEU A 689 78.88 -7.36 61.29
N ARG A 690 79.58 -7.37 60.14
CA ARG A 690 79.05 -6.83 58.88
C ARG A 690 77.85 -7.62 58.36
N ALA A 691 77.91 -8.96 58.40
CA ALA A 691 76.77 -9.80 58.01
C ALA A 691 75.55 -9.53 58.91
N MET A 692 75.77 -9.41 60.23
CA MET A 692 74.72 -9.04 61.18
C MET A 692 74.20 -7.61 60.96
N GLN A 693 75.05 -6.66 60.55
CA GLN A 693 74.64 -5.30 60.18
C GLN A 693 73.85 -5.28 58.87
N GLU A 694 74.24 -6.06 57.86
CA GLU A 694 73.51 -6.23 56.61
C GLU A 694 72.16 -6.91 56.85
N GLU A 695 72.10 -7.95 57.70
CA GLU A 695 70.85 -8.58 58.14
C GLU A 695 69.98 -7.59 58.92
N TYR A 696 70.56 -6.81 59.83
CA TYR A 696 69.84 -5.76 60.55
C TYR A 696 69.27 -4.70 59.58
N GLU A 697 70.05 -4.24 58.61
CA GLU A 697 69.58 -3.29 57.60
C GLU A 697 68.50 -3.89 56.70
N PHE A 698 68.65 -5.15 56.30
CA PHE A 698 67.62 -5.89 55.54
C PHE A 698 66.34 -6.00 56.35
N LEU A 699 66.42 -6.46 57.60
CA LEU A 699 65.28 -6.58 58.51
C LEU A 699 64.64 -5.22 58.79
N ARG A 700 65.44 -4.14 58.88
CA ARG A 700 64.93 -2.77 59.02
C ARG A 700 64.18 -2.31 57.78
N ARG A 701 64.70 -2.57 56.58
CA ARG A 701 64.01 -2.27 55.30
C ARG A 701 62.75 -3.11 55.16
N TYR A 702 62.81 -4.40 55.50
CA TYR A 702 61.68 -5.31 55.47
C TYR A 702 60.58 -4.90 56.47
N LYS A 703 60.96 -4.54 57.71
CA LYS A 703 60.05 -3.95 58.69
C LYS A 703 59.40 -2.67 58.15
N SER A 704 60.17 -1.78 57.51
CA SER A 704 59.63 -0.54 56.94
C SER A 704 58.66 -0.80 55.78
N GLN A 705 58.95 -1.79 54.94
CA GLN A 705 58.04 -2.24 53.87
C GLN A 705 56.76 -2.86 54.43
N LEU A 706 56.86 -3.75 55.43
CA LEU A 706 55.71 -4.31 56.13
C LEU A 706 54.88 -3.24 56.82
N SER A 707 55.50 -2.26 57.48
CA SER A 707 54.77 -1.12 58.05
C SER A 707 54.05 -0.28 56.98
N CYS A 708 54.62 -0.13 55.78
CA CYS A 708 53.92 0.52 54.66
C CYS A 708 52.75 -0.33 54.16
N TYR A 709 52.92 -1.65 54.06
CA TYR A 709 51.86 -2.57 53.64
C TYR A 709 50.70 -2.58 54.64
N ILE A 710 51.01 -2.71 55.94
CA ILE A 710 50.04 -2.62 57.03
C ILE A 710 49.31 -1.28 57.00
N ARG A 711 50.00 -0.16 56.74
CA ARG A 711 49.36 1.16 56.63
C ARG A 711 48.42 1.26 55.42
N VAL A 712 48.79 0.67 54.28
CA VAL A 712 47.91 0.65 53.09
C VAL A 712 46.68 -0.20 53.34
N GLU A 713 46.84 -1.40 53.91
CA GLU A 713 45.72 -2.27 54.29
C GLU A 713 44.85 -1.63 55.37
N ALA A 714 45.44 -1.00 56.38
CA ALA A 714 44.72 -0.27 57.43
C ALA A 714 43.86 0.87 56.87
N ASN A 715 44.28 1.51 55.77
CA ASN A 715 43.48 2.52 55.08
C ASN A 715 42.33 1.90 54.25
N GLN A 716 42.45 0.64 53.82
CA GLN A 716 41.41 -0.06 53.06
C GLN A 716 40.33 -0.70 53.94
N ILE A 717 40.69 -1.12 55.16
CA ILE A 717 39.77 -1.69 56.15
C ILE A 717 38.52 -0.81 56.40
N PRO A 718 38.60 0.50 56.66
CA PRO A 718 37.41 1.33 56.89
C PRO A 718 36.54 1.46 55.63
N ILE A 719 37.14 1.46 54.43
CA ILE A 719 36.40 1.47 53.17
C ILE A 719 35.63 0.16 53.00
N HIS A 720 36.30 -0.98 53.23
CA HIS A 720 35.65 -2.29 53.20
C HIS A 720 34.52 -2.38 54.24
N ALA A 721 34.76 -1.91 55.47
CA ALA A 721 33.74 -1.86 56.52
C ALA A 721 32.53 -1.03 56.07
N SER A 722 32.75 0.19 55.53
CA SER A 722 31.67 1.06 55.05
C SER A 722 30.84 0.42 53.93
N LEU A 723 31.49 -0.25 52.97
CA LEU A 723 30.82 -0.97 51.88
C LEU A 723 30.05 -2.19 52.40
N THR A 724 30.61 -2.89 53.39
CA THR A 724 29.96 -4.05 54.03
C THR A 724 28.73 -3.59 54.81
N THR A 725 28.81 -2.48 55.55
CA THR A 725 27.66 -1.89 56.25
C THR A 725 26.59 -1.42 55.27
N ARG A 726 26.97 -0.78 54.16
CA ARG A 726 26.04 -0.37 53.10
C ARG A 726 25.37 -1.57 52.43
N LEU A 727 26.12 -2.65 52.19
CA LEU A 727 25.60 -3.90 51.67
C LEU A 727 24.59 -4.54 52.64
N HIS A 728 24.90 -4.60 53.94
CA HIS A 728 23.95 -5.06 54.95
C HIS A 728 22.70 -4.19 55.04
N GLY A 729 22.83 -2.87 54.91
CA GLY A 729 21.71 -1.93 54.84
C GLY A 729 20.80 -2.20 53.64
N LEU A 730 21.39 -2.34 52.45
CA LEU A 730 20.66 -2.70 51.23
C LEU A 730 20.00 -4.08 51.32
N ILE A 731 20.63 -5.05 51.98
CA ILE A 731 20.03 -6.37 52.25
C ILE A 731 18.83 -6.23 53.19
N HIS A 732 18.91 -5.41 54.25
CA HIS A 732 17.78 -5.16 55.13
C HIS A 732 16.63 -4.44 54.42
N GLU A 733 16.91 -3.43 53.59
CA GLU A 733 15.91 -2.76 52.77
C GLU A 733 15.25 -3.71 51.77
N LEU A 734 16.03 -4.61 51.16
CA LEU A 734 15.51 -5.65 50.28
C LEU A 734 14.62 -6.64 51.04
N ILE A 735 15.01 -7.06 52.24
CA ILE A 735 14.18 -7.94 53.06
C ILE A 735 12.89 -7.23 53.48
N GLY A 736 12.99 -5.97 53.94
CA GLY A 736 11.82 -5.16 54.32
C GLY A 736 10.85 -4.92 53.17
N SER A 737 11.35 -4.59 51.98
CA SER A 737 10.52 -4.46 50.77
C SER A 737 9.90 -5.78 50.33
N ARG A 738 10.60 -6.92 50.48
CA ARG A 738 10.03 -8.25 50.24
C ARG A 738 8.97 -8.63 51.26
N MET A 739 9.13 -8.25 52.53
CA MET A 739 8.13 -8.46 53.57
C MET A 739 6.89 -7.60 53.34
N GLU A 740 7.04 -6.33 52.96
CA GLU A 740 5.90 -5.47 52.63
C GLU A 740 5.20 -5.94 51.36
N LEU A 741 5.95 -6.40 50.35
CA LEU A 741 5.36 -7.06 49.18
C LEU A 741 4.58 -8.31 49.59
N ALA A 742 5.13 -9.16 50.46
CA ALA A 742 4.43 -10.35 50.95
C ALA A 742 3.16 -9.97 51.73
N ARG A 743 3.20 -8.95 52.59
CA ARG A 743 2.04 -8.43 53.32
C ARG A 743 0.98 -7.87 52.37
N LEU A 744 1.39 -7.12 51.35
CA LEU A 744 0.49 -6.59 50.32
C LEU A 744 -0.10 -7.68 49.45
N VAL A 745 0.66 -8.74 49.17
CA VAL A 745 0.17 -9.93 48.47
C VAL A 745 -0.82 -10.69 49.35
N GLU A 746 -0.52 -10.91 50.63
CA GLU A 746 -1.43 -11.55 51.59
C GLU A 746 -2.74 -10.77 51.73
N LEU A 747 -2.67 -9.44 51.90
CA LEU A 747 -3.84 -8.56 51.87
C LEU A 747 -4.53 -8.62 50.49
N ALA A 748 -3.79 -8.64 49.40
CA ALA A 748 -4.35 -8.78 48.06
C ALA A 748 -4.77 -10.21 47.72
N GLU A 749 -4.58 -11.21 48.60
CA GLU A 749 -4.99 -12.60 48.50
C GLU A 749 -6.14 -12.93 49.46
N ASP A 750 -6.34 -12.12 50.51
CA ASP A 750 -7.44 -12.23 51.47
C ASP A 750 -8.83 -12.12 50.79
N PRO A 751 -9.66 -13.18 50.90
CA PRO A 751 -10.98 -13.23 50.26
C PRO A 751 -12.03 -12.38 50.99
N ASP A 752 -11.81 -12.01 52.25
CA ASP A 752 -12.77 -11.26 53.08
C ASP A 752 -12.76 -9.74 52.86
N ILE A 753 -11.93 -9.25 51.93
CA ILE A 753 -11.87 -7.81 51.61
C ILE A 753 -13.12 -7.40 50.82
N PRO A 754 -13.92 -6.43 51.33
CA PRO A 754 -15.16 -6.02 50.70
C PRO A 754 -14.89 -5.41 49.31
N GLY A 755 -15.48 -6.01 48.28
CA GLY A 755 -15.35 -5.60 46.88
C GLY A 755 -14.45 -6.49 46.01
N ARG A 756 -13.75 -7.47 46.59
CA ARG A 756 -12.87 -8.38 45.84
C ARG A 756 -13.56 -9.66 45.38
N LEU A 757 -14.40 -10.27 46.21
CA LEU A 757 -15.25 -11.39 45.79
C LEU A 757 -16.46 -10.87 45.00
N ARG A 758 -16.46 -11.12 43.69
CA ARG A 758 -17.68 -11.02 42.88
C ARG A 758 -18.49 -12.29 43.11
N LEU A 759 -19.57 -12.19 43.89
CA LEU A 759 -20.56 -13.26 44.00
C LEU A 759 -21.26 -13.42 42.64
N LEU A 760 -20.71 -14.30 41.79
CA LEU A 760 -21.37 -14.74 40.57
C LEU A 760 -22.51 -15.68 40.98
N GLY A 761 -23.75 -15.24 40.80
CA GLY A 761 -24.92 -16.06 41.10
C GLY A 761 -24.94 -17.35 40.26
N GLY A 762 -25.27 -18.46 40.90
CA GLY A 762 -25.38 -19.81 40.32
C GLY A 762 -25.35 -20.88 41.41
N LYS A 763 -25.93 -22.06 41.16
CA LYS A 763 -25.72 -23.23 42.02
C LYS A 763 -24.41 -23.89 41.62
N ASP A 764 -23.56 -24.21 42.59
CA ASP A 764 -22.32 -24.93 42.32
C ASP A 764 -22.64 -26.30 41.67
N PRO A 765 -21.98 -26.64 40.55
CA PRO A 765 -22.22 -27.91 39.87
C PRO A 765 -21.85 -29.06 40.79
N SER A 766 -22.72 -30.06 40.84
CA SER A 766 -22.49 -31.28 41.62
C SER A 766 -21.26 -32.04 41.09
N GLN A 767 -20.63 -32.84 41.95
CA GLN A 767 -19.46 -33.65 41.57
C GLN A 767 -19.72 -34.51 40.31
N ASN A 768 -20.94 -35.02 40.13
CA ASN A 768 -21.34 -35.75 38.93
C ASN A 768 -21.38 -34.88 37.67
N GLU A 769 -21.84 -33.63 37.76
CA GLU A 769 -21.83 -32.69 36.64
C GLU A 769 -20.40 -32.29 36.26
N LEU A 770 -19.51 -32.18 37.25
CA LEU A 770 -18.07 -31.99 37.03
C LEU A 770 -17.43 -33.19 36.33
N TRP A 771 -17.75 -34.42 36.72
CA TRP A 771 -17.25 -35.62 36.03
C TRP A 771 -17.77 -35.73 34.59
N ILE A 772 -19.04 -35.40 34.35
CA ILE A 772 -19.61 -35.42 33.00
C ILE A 772 -18.98 -34.33 32.12
N THR A 773 -18.73 -33.15 32.67
CA THR A 773 -18.07 -32.06 31.94
C THR A 773 -16.60 -32.33 31.72
N LEU A 774 -15.89 -32.92 32.69
CA LEU A 774 -14.52 -33.40 32.55
C LEU A 774 -14.42 -34.45 31.44
N GLY A 775 -15.27 -35.48 31.44
CA GLY A 775 -15.28 -36.49 30.38
C GLY A 775 -15.67 -35.95 29.00
N LYS A 776 -16.40 -34.82 28.92
CA LYS A 776 -16.66 -34.10 27.66
C LYS A 776 -15.43 -33.29 27.22
N LEU A 777 -14.70 -32.70 28.16
CA LEU A 777 -13.48 -31.94 27.89
C LEU A 777 -12.33 -32.87 27.48
N GLU A 778 -12.19 -34.03 28.12
CA GLU A 778 -11.20 -35.06 27.75
C GLU A 778 -11.44 -35.57 26.33
N ARG A 779 -12.70 -35.87 25.96
CA ARG A 779 -13.04 -36.22 24.57
C ARG A 779 -12.78 -35.10 23.57
N ARG A 780 -13.00 -33.84 23.97
CA ARG A 780 -12.66 -32.67 23.14
C ARG A 780 -11.16 -32.48 23.01
N MET A 781 -10.38 -32.75 24.06
CA MET A 781 -8.93 -32.71 24.00
C MET A 781 -8.38 -33.82 23.10
N ALA A 782 -8.86 -35.05 23.25
CA ALA A 782 -8.45 -36.17 22.39
C ALA A 782 -8.75 -35.88 20.90
N ALA A 783 -9.93 -35.34 20.58
CA ALA A 783 -10.26 -34.94 19.20
C ALA A 783 -9.35 -33.80 18.70
N LYS A 784 -8.96 -32.86 19.59
CA LYS A 784 -8.04 -31.78 19.23
C LYS A 784 -6.60 -32.29 19.04
N GLU A 785 -6.18 -33.29 19.80
CA GLU A 785 -4.88 -33.94 19.63
C GLU A 785 -4.81 -34.68 18.28
N GLU A 786 -5.88 -35.38 17.90
CA GLU A 786 -6.01 -36.04 16.59
C GLU A 786 -5.97 -35.01 15.44
N ASP A 787 -6.76 -33.92 15.53
CA ASP A 787 -6.73 -32.81 14.57
C ASP A 787 -5.31 -32.21 14.42
N MET A 788 -4.58 -32.06 15.53
CA MET A 788 -3.23 -31.50 15.53
C MET A 788 -2.22 -32.48 14.92
N ALA A 789 -2.38 -33.78 15.13
CA ALA A 789 -1.55 -34.81 14.50
C ALA A 789 -1.74 -34.83 12.97
N GLU A 790 -2.98 -34.71 12.48
CA GLU A 790 -3.25 -34.59 11.04
C GLU A 790 -2.66 -33.31 10.44
N LYS A 791 -2.77 -32.18 11.15
CA LYS A 791 -2.14 -30.91 10.75
C LYS A 791 -0.63 -31.00 10.70
N ASN A 792 0.00 -31.73 11.62
CA ASN A 792 1.44 -31.94 11.59
C ASN A 792 1.87 -32.80 10.39
N LEU A 793 1.12 -33.86 10.05
CA LEU A 793 1.39 -34.67 8.86
C LEU A 793 1.26 -33.86 7.57
N THR A 794 0.25 -33.00 7.47
CA THR A 794 0.08 -32.12 6.31
C THR A 794 1.17 -31.04 6.25
N TYR A 795 1.57 -30.47 7.38
CA TYR A 795 2.70 -29.55 7.47
C TYR A 795 4.00 -30.20 6.99
N GLU A 796 4.31 -31.42 7.44
CA GLU A 796 5.48 -32.16 6.96
C GLU A 796 5.45 -32.40 5.44
N ALA A 797 4.28 -32.73 4.88
CA ALA A 797 4.12 -32.90 3.44
C ALA A 797 4.35 -31.58 2.68
N VAL A 798 3.85 -30.46 3.21
CA VAL A 798 4.07 -29.12 2.65
C VAL A 798 5.54 -28.73 2.73
N CYS A 799 6.22 -28.94 3.86
CA CYS A 799 7.65 -28.68 3.99
C CYS A 799 8.47 -29.45 2.95
N ARG A 800 8.19 -30.75 2.75
CA ARG A 800 8.86 -31.56 1.72
C ARG A 800 8.63 -31.01 0.31
N LEU A 801 7.42 -30.53 0.02
CA LEU A 801 7.09 -29.88 -1.25
C LEU A 801 7.85 -28.56 -1.42
N VAL A 802 7.88 -27.71 -0.39
CA VAL A 802 8.61 -26.44 -0.38
C VAL A 802 10.10 -26.67 -0.59
N ASP A 803 10.70 -27.64 0.11
CA ASP A 803 12.10 -27.99 -0.07
C ASP A 803 12.38 -28.46 -1.50
N SER A 804 11.49 -29.30 -2.07
CA SER A 804 11.61 -29.75 -3.47
C SER A 804 11.50 -28.59 -4.47
N LEU A 805 10.65 -27.60 -4.19
CA LEU A 805 10.50 -26.40 -5.00
C LEU A 805 11.69 -25.46 -4.83
N GLN A 806 12.27 -25.35 -3.64
CA GLN A 806 13.45 -24.56 -3.35
C GLN A 806 14.67 -25.12 -4.12
N VAL A 807 14.84 -26.45 -4.14
CA VAL A 807 15.87 -27.12 -4.95
C VAL A 807 15.65 -26.86 -6.44
N ARG A 808 14.40 -26.92 -6.93
CA ARG A 808 14.08 -26.62 -8.34
C ARG A 808 14.28 -25.14 -8.69
N ALA A 809 13.93 -24.23 -7.79
CA ALA A 809 14.08 -22.79 -7.97
C ALA A 809 15.56 -22.38 -7.95
N THR A 810 16.39 -23.03 -7.11
CA THR A 810 17.84 -22.81 -7.12
C THR A 810 18.49 -23.33 -8.40
N ALA A 811 18.07 -24.48 -8.93
CA ALA A 811 18.49 -24.93 -10.26
C ALA A 811 18.06 -23.95 -11.37
N GLY A 812 16.81 -23.46 -11.33
CA GLY A 812 16.30 -22.49 -12.31
C GLY A 812 16.97 -21.11 -12.27
N LYS A 813 17.67 -20.74 -11.18
CA LYS A 813 18.44 -19.48 -11.09
C LYS A 813 19.63 -19.47 -12.05
N GLU A 814 20.27 -20.62 -12.28
CA GLU A 814 21.37 -20.72 -13.25
C GLU A 814 20.84 -20.60 -14.69
N ASP A 815 19.71 -21.23 -15.00
CA ASP A 815 19.06 -21.12 -16.31
C ASP A 815 18.57 -19.70 -16.60
N THR A 816 18.02 -19.01 -15.59
CA THR A 816 17.61 -17.60 -15.76
C THR A 816 18.81 -16.66 -15.89
N LEU A 817 19.93 -16.92 -15.20
CA LEU A 817 21.17 -16.16 -15.36
C LEU A 817 21.73 -16.34 -16.77
N THR A 818 21.81 -17.56 -17.28
CA THR A 818 22.29 -17.83 -18.65
C THR A 818 21.40 -17.16 -19.69
N LEU A 819 20.07 -17.25 -19.55
CA LEU A 819 19.13 -16.53 -20.41
C LEU A 819 19.32 -15.01 -20.35
N ALA A 820 19.51 -14.44 -19.16
CA ALA A 820 19.76 -13.00 -19.00
C ALA A 820 21.07 -12.57 -19.70
N THR A 821 22.12 -13.40 -19.64
CA THR A 821 23.37 -13.12 -20.36
C THR A 821 23.20 -13.19 -21.88
N GLU A 822 22.43 -14.15 -22.41
CA GLU A 822 22.12 -14.25 -23.84
C GLU A 822 21.25 -13.07 -24.32
N VAL A 823 20.24 -12.68 -23.54
CA VAL A 823 19.41 -11.50 -23.83
C VAL A 823 20.26 -10.22 -23.84
N ASN A 824 21.23 -10.10 -22.94
CA ASN A 824 22.16 -8.96 -22.95
C ASN A 824 23.08 -8.96 -24.17
N LYS A 825 23.57 -10.12 -24.62
CA LYS A 825 24.31 -10.24 -25.89
C LYS A 825 23.45 -9.81 -27.09
N ILE A 826 22.18 -10.22 -27.12
CA ILE A 826 21.24 -9.82 -28.18
C ILE A 826 20.97 -8.31 -28.13
N LYS A 827 20.74 -7.73 -26.95
CA LYS A 827 20.61 -6.28 -26.78
C LYS A 827 21.83 -5.52 -27.29
N ALA A 828 23.04 -5.98 -26.97
CA ALA A 828 24.27 -5.37 -27.46
C ALA A 828 24.37 -5.42 -28.99
N ARG A 829 24.01 -6.56 -29.61
CA ARG A 829 23.94 -6.68 -31.08
C ARG A 829 22.91 -5.73 -31.69
N LEU A 830 21.72 -5.62 -31.11
CA LEU A 830 20.68 -4.70 -31.59
C LEU A 830 21.12 -3.23 -31.47
N LEU A 831 21.82 -2.86 -30.40
CA LEU A 831 22.36 -1.52 -30.20
C LEU A 831 23.43 -1.18 -31.25
N ASN A 832 24.32 -2.13 -31.56
CA ASN A 832 25.29 -1.98 -32.63
C ASN A 832 24.62 -1.84 -34.00
N MET A 833 23.63 -2.67 -34.31
CA MET A 833 22.87 -2.59 -35.57
C MET A 833 22.14 -1.24 -35.70
N ARG A 834 21.52 -0.76 -34.61
CA ARG A 834 20.88 0.56 -34.56
C ARG A 834 21.88 1.68 -34.83
N ASN A 835 23.08 1.60 -34.25
CA ASN A 835 24.12 2.61 -34.46
C ASN A 835 24.62 2.58 -35.91
N GLN A 836 24.80 1.40 -36.51
CA GLN A 836 25.10 1.27 -37.94
C GLN A 836 24.01 1.88 -38.82
N MET A 837 22.73 1.61 -38.52
CA MET A 837 21.60 2.23 -39.22
C MET A 837 21.59 3.75 -39.07
N LYS A 838 21.91 4.29 -37.88
CA LYS A 838 22.03 5.74 -37.69
C LYS A 838 23.14 6.34 -38.55
N THR A 839 24.27 5.66 -38.68
CA THR A 839 25.38 6.12 -39.54
C THR A 839 24.96 6.13 -41.00
N ILE A 840 24.36 5.04 -41.50
CA ILE A 840 23.85 4.95 -42.88
C ILE A 840 22.77 6.01 -43.14
N TYR A 841 21.89 6.25 -42.16
CA TYR A 841 20.89 7.30 -42.26
C TYR A 841 21.52 8.69 -42.34
N ALA A 842 22.56 8.96 -41.55
CA ALA A 842 23.30 10.23 -41.63
C ALA A 842 23.99 10.40 -42.99
N GLU A 843 24.60 9.34 -43.53
CA GLU A 843 25.18 9.32 -44.89
C GLU A 843 24.12 9.61 -45.96
N LEU A 844 22.94 8.99 -45.86
CA LEU A 844 21.80 9.26 -46.74
C LEU A 844 21.30 10.70 -46.67
N VAL A 845 21.28 11.30 -45.48
CA VAL A 845 20.90 12.71 -45.30
C VAL A 845 21.92 13.63 -45.98
N VAL A 846 23.22 13.34 -45.84
CA VAL A 846 24.29 14.10 -46.52
C VAL A 846 24.17 13.97 -48.04
N CYS A 847 24.01 12.74 -48.56
CA CYS A 847 23.79 12.51 -49.99
C CYS A 847 22.50 13.20 -50.49
N GLY A 848 21.46 13.24 -49.66
CA GLY A 848 20.21 13.94 -49.94
C GLY A 848 20.40 15.46 -50.04
N ALA A 849 21.24 16.03 -49.17
CA ALA A 849 21.61 17.45 -49.19
C ALA A 849 22.41 17.80 -50.47
N GLU A 850 23.43 17.00 -50.81
CA GLU A 850 24.21 17.16 -52.05
C GLU A 850 23.33 17.08 -53.29
N ARG A 851 22.41 16.11 -53.34
CA ARG A 851 21.43 15.98 -54.43
C ARG A 851 20.55 17.23 -54.56
N ASN A 852 20.11 17.80 -53.44
CA ASN A 852 19.27 19.00 -53.45
C ASN A 852 20.05 20.23 -53.94
N GLU A 853 21.32 20.36 -53.56
CA GLU A 853 22.20 21.41 -54.05
C GLU A 853 22.42 21.30 -55.56
N LEU A 854 22.68 20.10 -56.07
CA LEU A 854 22.77 19.83 -57.51
C LEU A 854 21.45 20.15 -58.25
N LYS A 855 20.30 19.79 -57.67
CA LYS A 855 18.99 20.16 -58.24
C LYS A 855 18.81 21.67 -58.32
N GLN A 856 19.22 22.43 -57.30
CA GLN A 856 19.18 23.89 -57.33
C GLN A 856 20.11 24.47 -58.41
N GLN A 857 21.30 23.89 -58.59
CA GLN A 857 22.22 24.30 -59.66
C GLN A 857 21.61 24.06 -61.04
N VAL A 858 20.98 22.90 -61.28
CA VAL A 858 20.26 22.61 -62.54
C VAL A 858 19.13 23.60 -62.76
N ALA A 859 18.28 23.84 -61.77
CA ALA A 859 17.17 24.80 -61.88
C ALA A 859 17.64 26.24 -62.13
N ASN A 860 18.81 26.62 -61.61
CA ASN A 860 19.43 27.92 -61.88
C ASN A 860 19.99 27.99 -63.30
N LEU A 861 20.55 26.90 -63.83
CA LEU A 861 21.04 26.82 -65.21
C LEU A 861 19.89 26.80 -66.21
N GLU A 862 18.79 26.09 -65.92
CA GLU A 862 17.56 26.12 -66.72
C GLU A 862 16.98 27.53 -66.79
N ARG A 863 16.86 28.23 -65.65
CA ARG A 863 16.43 29.64 -65.63
C ARG A 863 17.35 30.54 -66.45
N LYS A 864 18.68 30.33 -66.40
CA LYS A 864 19.63 31.06 -67.26
C LYS A 864 19.39 30.76 -68.74
N LEU A 865 19.12 29.50 -69.08
CA LEU A 865 18.85 29.05 -70.44
C LEU A 865 17.53 29.63 -70.96
N ASP A 866 16.49 29.72 -70.14
CA ASP A 866 15.23 30.38 -70.47
C ASP A 866 15.44 31.87 -70.74
N ILE A 867 16.20 32.57 -69.89
CA ILE A 867 16.57 33.97 -70.12
C ILE A 867 17.34 34.11 -71.45
N TYR A 868 18.26 33.19 -71.74
CA TYR A 868 19.03 33.19 -73.00
C TYR A 868 18.14 32.93 -74.21
N ASN A 869 17.16 32.02 -74.10
CA ASN A 869 16.17 31.75 -75.14
C ASN A 869 15.23 32.94 -75.38
N LEU A 870 14.79 33.62 -74.32
CA LEU A 870 13.99 34.85 -74.42
C LEU A 870 14.77 35.99 -75.09
N ARG A 871 16.05 36.14 -74.74
CA ARG A 871 16.96 37.09 -75.40
C ARG A 871 17.14 36.77 -76.89
N MET A 872 17.35 35.51 -77.23
CA MET A 872 17.42 35.07 -78.63
C MET A 872 16.15 35.39 -79.40
N ARG A 873 14.97 35.08 -78.82
CA ARG A 873 13.66 35.36 -79.46
C ARG A 873 13.37 36.84 -79.65
N SER A 874 13.94 37.69 -78.80
CA SER A 874 13.85 39.16 -78.93
C SER A 874 14.94 39.77 -79.83
N GLY A 875 15.74 38.94 -80.53
CA GLY A 875 16.78 39.40 -81.45
C GLY A 875 18.07 39.86 -80.77
N HIS A 876 18.20 39.66 -79.46
CA HIS A 876 19.41 39.96 -78.70
C HIS A 876 20.32 38.72 -78.55
N PRO A 877 21.64 38.88 -78.41
CA PRO A 877 22.55 37.76 -78.20
C PRO A 877 22.23 37.01 -76.88
N PRO A 878 22.26 35.65 -76.88
CA PRO A 878 21.79 34.83 -75.77
C PRO A 878 22.50 35.14 -74.45
N SER A 879 23.83 35.25 -74.46
CA SER A 879 24.62 35.58 -73.27
C SER A 879 25.15 37.01 -73.33
N PRO A 880 25.25 37.73 -72.19
CA PRO A 880 25.94 39.03 -72.11
C PRO A 880 27.40 38.96 -72.60
N THR A 881 28.04 37.79 -72.49
CA THR A 881 29.40 37.58 -73.02
C THR A 881 29.42 37.47 -74.54
N LEU A 882 28.43 36.81 -75.16
CA LEU A 882 28.25 36.80 -76.61
C LEU A 882 27.87 38.18 -77.13
N GLU A 883 27.08 38.94 -76.37
CA GLU A 883 26.73 40.32 -76.70
C GLU A 883 27.95 41.23 -76.78
N ARG A 884 28.87 41.13 -75.82
CA ARG A 884 30.17 41.83 -75.87
C ARG A 884 30.99 41.41 -77.09
N LYS A 885 31.05 40.10 -77.41
CA LYS A 885 31.77 39.61 -78.61
C LYS A 885 31.14 40.13 -79.91
N LEU A 886 29.81 40.15 -80.01
CA LEU A 886 29.10 40.67 -81.18
C LEU A 886 29.35 42.17 -81.35
N ARG A 887 29.32 42.94 -80.25
CA ARG A 887 29.68 44.37 -80.26
C ARG A 887 31.13 44.60 -80.69
N ILE A 888 32.07 43.75 -80.24
CA ILE A 888 33.48 43.80 -80.67
C ILE A 888 33.58 43.51 -82.18
N ASN A 889 32.92 42.46 -82.67
CA ASN A 889 32.94 42.09 -84.09
C ASN A 889 32.30 43.17 -84.99
N LEU A 890 31.20 43.80 -84.55
CA LEU A 890 30.60 44.94 -85.25
C LEU A 890 31.51 46.17 -85.25
N ARG A 891 32.28 46.38 -84.18
CA ARG A 891 33.30 47.45 -84.11
C ARG A 891 34.46 47.18 -85.07
N ILE A 892 34.91 45.92 -85.18
CA ILE A 892 35.91 45.48 -86.16
C ILE A 892 35.39 45.60 -87.60
N ALA A 893 34.12 45.26 -87.85
CA ALA A 893 33.49 45.43 -89.17
C ALA A 893 33.34 46.91 -89.57
N ARG A 894 33.01 47.79 -88.61
CA ARG A 894 33.01 49.26 -88.83
C ARG A 894 34.42 49.81 -89.09
N MET A 895 35.45 49.28 -88.41
CA MET A 895 36.85 49.62 -88.67
C MET A 895 37.34 49.13 -90.05
N LYS A 896 36.74 48.06 -90.61
CA LYS A 896 37.01 47.60 -91.99
C LYS A 896 36.30 48.42 -93.08
N GLN A 897 35.24 49.16 -92.75
CA GLN A 897 34.56 50.08 -93.68
C GLN A 897 35.14 51.51 -93.68
N PHE A 898 35.87 51.90 -92.63
CA PHE A 898 36.62 53.15 -92.54
C PHE A 898 38.08 52.83 -92.17
N GLY A 899 38.91 52.53 -93.18
CA GLY A 899 40.33 52.25 -92.96
C GLY A 899 40.99 51.44 -94.07
N LYS A 900 41.06 51.99 -95.29
CA LYS A 900 42.22 51.76 -96.16
C LYS A 900 43.46 52.30 -95.43
N TYR A 901 44.56 51.55 -95.52
CA TYR A 901 45.94 51.84 -95.08
C TYR A 901 46.42 51.27 -93.73
N GLY A 902 47.29 50.24 -93.86
CA GLY A 902 48.36 49.80 -92.94
C GLY A 902 47.90 49.04 -91.70
N GLU A 903 48.42 47.89 -91.27
CA GLU A 903 49.47 46.94 -91.65
C GLU A 903 49.23 45.69 -90.73
N PRO A 904 49.78 44.49 -91.02
CA PRO A 904 49.34 43.24 -90.39
C PRO A 904 50.22 42.75 -89.22
N LEU A 905 49.65 41.81 -88.43
CA LEU A 905 50.25 40.79 -87.52
C LEU A 905 50.27 41.09 -86.00
N PRO A 906 50.24 40.06 -85.12
CA PRO A 906 49.51 38.79 -85.20
C PRO A 906 48.76 38.37 -83.90
N VAL A 907 47.96 37.33 -84.10
CA VAL A 907 47.11 36.50 -83.22
C VAL A 907 47.88 35.91 -82.02
N SER A 908 47.44 36.19 -80.80
CA SER A 908 46.74 35.28 -79.87
C SER A 908 47.45 33.96 -79.51
N GLN A 909 47.77 33.80 -78.23
CA GLN A 909 47.59 32.55 -77.50
C GLN A 909 47.06 32.83 -76.09
N LYS A 910 46.18 31.93 -75.66
CA LYS A 910 45.34 31.99 -74.46
C LYS A 910 45.79 30.82 -73.54
N PRO A 911 45.07 30.58 -72.44
CA PRO A 911 45.51 30.61 -71.04
C PRO A 911 46.09 29.28 -70.50
N SER A 912 46.70 29.31 -69.32
CA SER A 912 46.77 28.12 -68.44
C SER A 912 46.86 28.52 -66.98
N ILE A 913 45.74 28.38 -66.27
CA ILE A 913 45.73 28.19 -64.80
C ILE A 913 45.12 26.79 -64.61
N LEU A 914 46.01 25.84 -64.39
CA LEU A 914 45.86 24.58 -63.64
C LEU A 914 46.78 24.81 -62.42
N GLN A 915 46.59 24.32 -61.20
CA GLN A 915 45.84 23.21 -60.61
C GLN A 915 46.07 23.39 -59.08
N THR A 916 45.09 23.07 -58.22
CA THR A 916 45.19 22.06 -57.14
C THR A 916 46.56 21.95 -56.43
N LEU A 917 46.64 21.98 -55.10
CA LEU A 917 45.77 21.42 -54.05
C LEU A 917 45.52 22.42 -52.92
#